data_AF-A0AAW7X682-F1
#
_entry.id   AF-A0AAW7X682-F1
#
_cell.length_a   1.000
_cell.length_b   1.000
_cell.length_c   1.000
_cell.angle_alpha   90.00
_cell.angle_beta   90.00
_cell.angle_gamma   90.00
#
_symmetry.space_group_name_H-M   'P 1'
#
loop_
_entity.id
_entity.type
_entity.pdbx_description
1 polymer ?
#
loop_
_entity_poly.entity_id
_entity_poly.type
_entity_poly.pdbx_seq_one_letter_code
_entity_poly.pdbx_strand_id
1 'polypeptide(L)'
;MKTCLLRGCFIVMAVLVAACGQDKFNNAAAATEKNAKRDATILVFSKTTGYRHESIETGIEAINTIARKKGYRVIATEDASYFVDEKLKDIDALVFLNTTGDVLDNLQQIAMERYIQAGGGFVGVHAAADTEWNGDWFWYRNLVGGVFKSHPDTPSNVQQAMVSVVDADFAASEALPKTFALADEWYNFRDLYEFTNHVLTVDESSYQGGEHGDYHPIAWYHNYDGGRAFYTGLGHAKTTYKDANFLAHLEGGLAYAIGDGTPKNYSNVRPYDTQLERTVLLDHLNEPISFDFLPNGDVLLAERPGNLKIIDGKTHKATDLGFAKDIAFLSHEEMGLVGVAVDPNFATTGWVYTYYTAFTKSNDVIARIARFDVKNQTINFDKKTTIIEWPVEKNCCHMGGDLAFTPTGELFIATGDNTSPRDQDGFNPVDFREGLRMNDALRTSGNTSDLRGKILRIKPLPEGGYAIPKGNLFSNANEGRPEIYAMGTRNAFTLTYDAKTGDVFYGDVGPDASDDNPTRGPRGYDEINRLTGPAHMGWPWVIGDNYPYVKYDFVAKRSTGEVFDPQNLINYSPNNTGAKKVPAAQAPLIWYPYGNSEQFPEVGSGGRTALVADVYRADQFPAATRLPEYYDGKLFIVEFMRNWVKVVTFDENNGVRKIEPFAPQISYVLPIDARFGPDGALYVLEYGSAWFKENTDAQLSRITFNPNNQAAAVTAVQTEAAAGHQFADVPHAGEALAKNNGCMACHKLDSASVGPAFKQVAAKYKDDPNAVAYLVDKIAKGGGGVWGPASMPPFAYLDEASRQTLAEYVLSR
;
A
#
# COMPACT_ATOMS: atom_id res chain seq x y z
N MET A 1 55.34 38.95 -33.37
CA MET A 1 56.74 39.44 -33.30
C MET A 1 56.96 40.11 -31.95
N LYS A 2 58.20 40.03 -31.43
CA LYS A 2 58.70 40.55 -30.13
C LYS A 2 58.31 39.73 -28.89
N THR A 3 59.25 39.72 -27.94
CA THR A 3 59.56 38.63 -26.99
C THR A 3 60.17 39.20 -25.69
N CYS A 4 60.37 38.33 -24.68
CA CYS A 4 61.23 38.49 -23.47
C CYS A 4 60.66 39.34 -22.31
N LEU A 5 60.98 39.15 -21.01
CA LEU A 5 61.83 38.21 -20.20
C LEU A 5 61.06 37.99 -18.83
N LEU A 6 60.89 36.83 -18.17
CA LEU A 6 61.77 35.79 -17.55
C LEU A 6 61.83 35.86 -15.99
N ARG A 7 61.74 34.69 -15.31
CA ARG A 7 61.84 34.37 -13.84
C ARG A 7 60.57 34.55 -12.97
N GLY A 8 60.14 33.59 -12.12
CA GLY A 8 60.55 32.18 -11.94
C GLY A 8 59.97 31.50 -10.66
N CYS A 9 59.74 30.17 -10.69
CA CYS A 9 59.30 29.25 -9.58
C CYS A 9 57.91 29.54 -8.94
N PHE A 10 57.04 28.63 -8.50
CA PHE A 10 56.89 27.16 -8.43
C PHE A 10 55.35 26.87 -8.29
N ILE A 11 54.73 25.68 -8.40
CA ILE A 11 55.17 24.27 -8.56
C ILE A 11 54.14 23.48 -9.43
N VAL A 12 54.35 22.16 -9.57
CA VAL A 12 53.60 21.13 -10.33
C VAL A 12 52.09 20.98 -10.02
N MET A 13 51.26 20.84 -11.07
CA MET A 13 50.15 19.87 -11.11
C MET A 13 50.01 19.34 -12.55
N ALA A 14 50.01 18.01 -12.74
CA ALA A 14 50.14 17.39 -14.06
C ALA A 14 48.80 16.85 -14.61
N VAL A 15 48.63 17.04 -15.91
CA VAL A 15 47.48 16.61 -16.73
C VAL A 15 47.53 15.10 -17.02
N LEU A 16 46.38 14.45 -17.16
CA LEU A 16 46.23 13.36 -18.13
C LEU A 16 44.82 13.31 -18.71
N VAL A 17 44.75 13.16 -20.04
CA VAL A 17 43.55 13.15 -20.86
C VAL A 17 43.39 11.77 -21.49
N ALA A 18 42.16 11.26 -21.45
CA ALA A 18 41.54 10.20 -22.26
C ALA A 18 42.41 9.08 -22.89
N ALA A 19 42.06 7.84 -22.56
CA ALA A 19 42.13 6.70 -23.49
C ALA A 19 40.85 5.86 -23.38
N CYS A 20 40.35 5.37 -24.51
CA CYS A 20 39.09 4.63 -24.58
C CYS A 20 39.22 3.16 -24.18
N GLY A 21 38.19 2.65 -23.51
CA GLY A 21 37.54 1.38 -23.83
C GLY A 21 38.40 0.12 -24.03
N GLN A 22 38.78 -0.52 -22.94
CA GLN A 22 38.90 -1.98 -22.80
C GLN A 22 39.05 -2.32 -21.31
N ASP A 23 37.96 -2.74 -20.65
CA ASP A 23 37.99 -3.43 -19.34
C ASP A 23 36.60 -4.03 -19.00
N LYS A 24 35.99 -4.69 -20.00
CA LYS A 24 35.16 -5.88 -19.76
C LYS A 24 36.04 -7.08 -20.12
N PHE A 25 35.88 -8.21 -19.43
CA PHE A 25 36.78 -9.38 -19.43
C PHE A 25 38.04 -9.27 -18.53
N ASN A 26 37.88 -9.11 -17.20
CA ASN A 26 38.93 -9.55 -16.27
C ASN A 26 38.51 -10.00 -14.85
N ASN A 27 37.22 -10.30 -14.62
CA ASN A 27 36.77 -10.91 -13.35
C ASN A 27 36.66 -12.45 -13.39
N ALA A 28 37.00 -13.10 -14.51
CA ALA A 28 36.98 -14.55 -14.64
C ALA A 28 38.16 -15.27 -13.96
N ALA A 29 39.13 -14.53 -13.40
CA ALA A 29 40.39 -15.06 -12.86
C ALA A 29 40.49 -15.07 -11.31
N ALA A 30 39.39 -14.73 -10.60
CA ALA A 30 39.31 -14.84 -9.14
C ALA A 30 38.54 -16.09 -8.65
N ALA A 31 38.00 -16.90 -9.58
CA ALA A 31 37.11 -18.03 -9.30
C ALA A 31 37.83 -19.38 -9.09
N THR A 32 39.10 -19.38 -8.64
CA THR A 32 39.85 -20.62 -8.35
C THR A 32 40.80 -20.45 -7.16
N GLU A 33 40.26 -20.24 -5.95
CA GLU A 33 40.80 -20.78 -4.69
C GLU A 33 39.94 -20.37 -3.47
N LYS A 34 39.10 -21.30 -2.96
CA LYS A 34 38.75 -21.48 -1.53
C LYS A 34 37.64 -22.53 -1.33
N ASN A 35 37.92 -23.78 -1.69
CA ASN A 35 37.07 -24.90 -1.26
C ASN A 35 37.49 -25.36 0.16
N ALA A 36 37.48 -24.42 1.12
CA ALA A 36 37.53 -24.76 2.53
C ALA A 36 36.13 -25.26 2.93
N LYS A 37 36.05 -26.36 3.68
CA LYS A 37 34.78 -26.80 4.26
C LYS A 37 34.23 -25.68 5.15
N ARG A 38 33.16 -25.02 4.70
CA ARG A 38 32.37 -24.10 5.51
C ARG A 38 31.43 -24.93 6.37
N ASP A 39 31.57 -24.83 7.68
CA ASP A 39 30.53 -25.27 8.61
C ASP A 39 29.31 -24.36 8.40
N ALA A 40 28.21 -24.94 7.94
CA ALA A 40 26.95 -24.25 7.71
C ALA A 40 25.82 -24.94 8.47
N THR A 41 24.81 -24.18 8.93
CA THR A 41 23.62 -24.72 9.60
C THR A 41 22.40 -24.58 8.70
N ILE A 42 21.70 -25.71 8.50
CA ILE A 42 20.41 -25.78 7.81
C ILE A 42 19.32 -25.97 8.86
N LEU A 43 18.29 -25.13 8.86
CA LEU A 43 17.06 -25.32 9.63
C LEU A 43 15.99 -25.93 8.72
N VAL A 44 15.61 -27.18 8.94
CA VAL A 44 14.51 -27.85 8.26
C VAL A 44 13.26 -27.72 9.09
N PHE A 45 12.30 -26.94 8.60
CA PHE A 45 10.99 -26.73 9.18
C PHE A 45 9.94 -27.53 8.41
N SER A 46 9.13 -28.31 9.14
CA SER A 46 8.13 -29.24 8.57
C SER A 46 6.79 -29.22 9.31
N LYS A 47 6.44 -28.09 9.93
CA LYS A 47 5.13 -27.91 10.58
C LYS A 47 4.03 -27.89 9.52
N THR A 48 2.92 -28.58 9.79
CA THR A 48 1.74 -28.65 8.92
C THR A 48 0.49 -28.37 9.73
N THR A 49 -0.34 -27.42 9.30
CA THR A 49 -1.72 -27.26 9.79
C THR A 49 -2.75 -27.78 8.79
N GLY A 50 -2.35 -27.98 7.53
CA GLY A 50 -3.08 -28.70 6.49
C GLY A 50 -2.67 -30.18 6.35
N TYR A 51 -2.54 -30.66 5.11
CA TYR A 51 -2.19 -32.04 4.81
C TYR A 51 -0.74 -32.37 5.23
N ARG A 52 -0.56 -33.48 5.96
CA ARG A 52 0.77 -33.97 6.34
C ARG A 52 1.29 -34.99 5.33
N HIS A 53 2.30 -34.59 4.58
CA HIS A 53 2.99 -35.44 3.61
C HIS A 53 3.81 -36.55 4.29
N GLU A 54 3.60 -37.81 3.91
CA GLU A 54 4.36 -38.93 4.48
C GLU A 54 5.87 -38.91 4.14
N SER A 55 6.30 -38.04 3.23
CA SER A 55 7.68 -37.93 2.78
C SER A 55 8.57 -37.04 3.64
N ILE A 56 8.00 -36.27 4.59
CA ILE A 56 8.72 -35.36 5.48
C ILE A 56 9.94 -36.04 6.12
N GLU A 57 9.74 -37.20 6.75
CA GLU A 57 10.81 -37.92 7.45
C GLU A 57 11.89 -38.44 6.48
N THR A 58 11.50 -38.79 5.24
CA THR A 58 12.45 -39.22 4.19
C THR A 58 13.24 -38.04 3.63
N GLY A 59 12.61 -36.87 3.50
CA GLY A 59 13.28 -35.62 3.11
C GLY A 59 14.26 -35.12 4.15
N ILE A 60 13.92 -35.23 5.44
CA ILE A 60 14.85 -34.94 6.54
C ILE A 60 16.08 -35.86 6.46
N GLU A 61 15.91 -37.16 6.17
CA GLU A 61 17.03 -38.10 6.00
C GLU A 61 17.90 -37.78 4.77
N ALA A 62 17.29 -37.39 3.64
CA ALA A 62 17.99 -36.96 2.44
C ALA A 62 18.83 -35.70 2.67
N ILE A 63 18.24 -34.66 3.29
CA ILE A 63 18.95 -33.42 3.64
C ILE A 63 20.09 -33.70 4.63
N ASN A 64 19.87 -34.55 5.64
CA ASN A 64 20.93 -35.00 6.55
C ASN A 64 22.07 -35.71 5.81
N THR A 65 21.76 -36.51 4.78
CA THR A 65 22.75 -37.24 3.99
C THR A 65 23.58 -36.30 3.13
N ILE A 66 22.95 -35.30 2.49
CA ILE A 66 23.63 -34.22 1.75
C ILE A 66 24.53 -33.41 2.70
N ALA A 67 23.97 -32.95 3.82
CA ALA A 67 24.67 -32.16 4.83
C ALA A 67 25.93 -32.88 5.37
N ARG A 68 25.82 -34.17 5.73
CA ARG A 68 26.96 -34.97 6.21
C ARG A 68 28.11 -35.09 5.21
N LYS A 69 27.82 -35.17 3.90
CA LYS A 69 28.86 -35.20 2.85
C LYS A 69 29.66 -33.88 2.81
N LYS A 70 28.98 -32.74 2.99
CA LYS A 70 29.57 -31.39 2.94
C LYS A 70 30.23 -30.97 4.26
N GLY A 71 29.72 -31.45 5.39
CA GLY A 71 30.08 -31.01 6.75
C GLY A 71 29.08 -30.05 7.38
N TYR A 72 27.88 -29.91 6.82
CA TYR A 72 26.83 -29.04 7.35
C TYR A 72 26.10 -29.69 8.53
N ARG A 73 25.60 -28.84 9.43
CA ARG A 73 24.72 -29.21 10.55
C ARG A 73 23.26 -29.05 10.13
N VAL A 74 22.42 -30.01 10.48
CA VAL A 74 20.96 -29.93 10.28
C VAL A 74 20.27 -29.81 11.63
N ILE A 75 19.33 -28.87 11.74
CA ILE A 75 18.33 -28.80 12.80
C ILE A 75 16.99 -29.12 12.12
N ALA A 76 16.34 -30.22 12.46
CA ALA A 76 14.99 -30.52 11.97
C ALA A 76 13.98 -30.24 13.09
N THR A 77 12.91 -29.51 12.81
CA THR A 77 11.93 -29.09 13.82
C THR A 77 10.56 -28.77 13.23
N GLU A 78 9.52 -28.90 14.05
CA GLU A 78 8.16 -28.40 13.79
C GLU A 78 7.79 -27.28 14.79
N ASP A 79 8.72 -26.93 15.70
CA ASP A 79 8.56 -25.87 16.69
C ASP A 79 8.80 -24.49 16.05
N ALA A 80 7.72 -23.71 15.95
CA ALA A 80 7.74 -22.36 15.39
C ALA A 80 8.44 -21.33 16.31
N SER A 81 8.78 -21.68 17.56
CA SER A 81 9.63 -20.84 18.42
C SER A 81 11.04 -20.62 17.85
N TYR A 82 11.42 -21.33 16.78
CA TYR A 82 12.66 -21.08 16.03
C TYR A 82 12.64 -19.78 15.22
N PHE A 83 11.47 -19.20 14.95
CA PHE A 83 11.32 -17.98 14.17
C PHE A 83 11.47 -16.73 15.06
N VAL A 84 12.69 -16.53 15.54
CA VAL A 84 13.16 -15.32 16.25
C VAL A 84 14.59 -14.99 15.81
N ASP A 85 14.96 -13.71 15.80
CA ASP A 85 16.28 -13.23 15.38
C ASP A 85 17.44 -14.00 16.04
N GLU A 86 17.35 -14.28 17.35
CA GLU A 86 18.39 -14.95 18.13
C GLU A 86 18.71 -16.36 17.64
N LYS A 87 17.73 -17.04 17.02
CA LYS A 87 17.89 -18.40 16.49
C LYS A 87 18.18 -18.36 14.99
N LEU A 88 17.49 -17.51 14.22
CA LEU A 88 17.63 -17.42 12.77
C LEU A 88 18.97 -16.81 12.31
N LYS A 89 19.58 -15.92 13.09
CA LYS A 89 20.88 -15.30 12.75
C LYS A 89 22.02 -16.32 12.53
N ASP A 90 21.93 -17.50 13.12
CA ASP A 90 22.94 -18.56 13.04
C ASP A 90 22.55 -19.67 12.02
N ILE A 91 21.49 -19.45 11.23
CA ILE A 91 21.01 -20.37 10.18
C ILE A 91 21.45 -19.87 8.79
N ASP A 92 22.14 -20.70 8.02
CA ASP A 92 22.61 -20.36 6.67
C ASP A 92 21.56 -20.63 5.59
N ALA A 93 20.73 -21.65 5.77
CA ALA A 93 19.55 -21.88 4.94
C ALA A 93 18.36 -22.38 5.77
N LEU A 94 17.20 -21.77 5.54
CA LEU A 94 15.90 -22.15 6.05
C LEU A 94 15.17 -22.99 4.99
N VAL A 95 14.82 -24.22 5.32
CA VAL A 95 14.11 -25.15 4.43
C VAL A 95 12.69 -25.33 4.94
N PHE A 96 11.69 -25.00 4.12
CA PHE A 96 10.30 -25.41 4.33
C PHE A 96 10.08 -26.71 3.57
N LEU A 97 10.04 -27.82 4.32
CA LEU A 97 9.95 -29.17 3.78
C LEU A 97 8.51 -29.68 3.95
N ASN A 98 7.72 -29.59 2.86
CA ASN A 98 6.34 -30.06 2.82
C ASN A 98 5.44 -29.49 3.94
N THR A 99 5.68 -28.23 4.33
CA THR A 99 4.79 -27.42 5.20
C THR A 99 3.47 -27.13 4.49
N THR A 100 2.37 -26.98 5.22
CA THR A 100 1.02 -26.74 4.63
C THR A 100 0.15 -25.89 5.54
N GLY A 101 -0.65 -24.99 4.96
CA GLY A 101 -1.54 -24.08 5.69
C GLY A 101 -0.85 -22.86 6.31
N ASP A 102 -1.52 -22.21 7.27
CA ASP A 102 -0.95 -21.15 8.13
C ASP A 102 -0.12 -21.82 9.23
N VAL A 103 1.18 -21.49 9.30
CA VAL A 103 2.13 -22.17 10.19
C VAL A 103 2.91 -21.23 11.11
N LEU A 104 2.87 -19.91 10.92
CA LEU A 104 3.62 -18.90 11.68
C LEU A 104 2.71 -17.73 12.12
N ASP A 105 2.80 -17.32 13.39
CA ASP A 105 2.13 -16.08 13.84
C ASP A 105 2.82 -14.81 13.28
N ASN A 106 2.16 -13.65 13.37
CA ASN A 106 2.67 -12.39 12.83
C ASN A 106 4.09 -12.01 13.29
N LEU A 107 4.48 -12.32 14.54
CA LEU A 107 5.83 -12.02 15.03
C LEU A 107 6.87 -13.00 14.42
N GLN A 108 6.50 -14.27 14.26
CA GLN A 108 7.30 -15.28 13.58
C GLN A 108 7.44 -14.99 12.07
N GLN A 109 6.37 -14.51 11.43
CA GLN A 109 6.38 -14.01 10.03
C GLN A 109 7.36 -12.84 9.89
N ILE A 110 7.27 -11.83 10.75
CA ILE A 110 8.22 -10.69 10.76
C ILE A 110 9.66 -11.17 11.01
N ALA A 111 9.89 -12.15 11.90
CA ALA A 111 11.23 -12.71 12.10
C ALA A 111 11.79 -13.40 10.83
N MET A 112 10.93 -14.05 10.05
CA MET A 112 11.29 -14.63 8.75
C MET A 112 11.57 -13.55 7.69
N GLU A 113 10.76 -12.49 7.62
CA GLU A 113 11.04 -11.33 6.76
C GLU A 113 12.43 -10.74 7.09
N ARG A 114 12.68 -10.47 8.37
CA ARG A 114 13.97 -9.93 8.85
C ARG A 114 15.14 -10.85 8.54
N TYR A 115 14.97 -12.17 8.62
CA TYR A 115 16.00 -13.14 8.25
C TYR A 115 16.39 -13.07 6.78
N ILE A 116 15.41 -12.98 5.88
CA ILE A 116 15.64 -12.83 4.44
C ILE A 116 16.25 -11.45 4.14
N GLN A 117 15.73 -10.38 4.73
CA GLN A 117 16.27 -9.01 4.62
C GLN A 117 17.71 -8.88 5.12
N ALA A 118 18.10 -9.67 6.12
CA ALA A 118 19.48 -9.75 6.57
C ALA A 118 20.42 -10.54 5.62
N GLY A 119 19.93 -11.08 4.49
CA GLY A 119 20.70 -11.89 3.53
C GLY A 119 20.56 -13.40 3.68
N GLY A 120 19.54 -13.87 4.42
CA GLY A 120 19.21 -15.28 4.61
C GLY A 120 18.89 -16.04 3.33
N GLY A 121 18.95 -17.37 3.41
CA GLY A 121 18.62 -18.27 2.31
C GLY A 121 17.37 -19.09 2.59
N PHE A 122 16.48 -19.21 1.61
CA PHE A 122 15.25 -20.00 1.69
C PHE A 122 15.24 -21.13 0.65
N VAL A 123 14.75 -22.31 1.06
CA VAL A 123 14.43 -23.44 0.19
C VAL A 123 13.00 -23.90 0.47
N GLY A 124 12.12 -23.78 -0.51
CA GLY A 124 10.80 -24.41 -0.47
C GLY A 124 10.82 -25.75 -1.20
N VAL A 125 10.27 -26.79 -0.58
CA VAL A 125 10.11 -28.13 -1.19
C VAL A 125 8.64 -28.49 -1.25
N HIS A 126 8.18 -28.80 -2.47
CA HIS A 126 6.85 -29.22 -2.88
C HIS A 126 5.73 -28.45 -2.19
N ALA A 127 5.21 -28.93 -1.06
CA ALA A 127 4.06 -28.31 -0.39
C ALA A 127 4.36 -26.94 0.25
N ALA A 128 5.62 -26.47 0.26
CA ALA A 128 5.91 -25.08 0.62
C ALA A 128 5.09 -24.03 -0.17
N ALA A 129 4.60 -24.35 -1.39
CA ALA A 129 3.66 -23.49 -2.13
C ALA A 129 2.19 -23.56 -1.65
N ASP A 130 1.83 -24.57 -0.85
CA ASP A 130 0.56 -24.71 -0.10
C ASP A 130 0.66 -24.06 1.31
N THR A 131 1.83 -23.52 1.68
CA THR A 131 1.97 -22.70 2.89
C THR A 131 1.47 -21.28 2.60
N GLU A 132 0.61 -20.74 3.47
CA GLU A 132 -0.08 -19.43 3.27
C GLU A 132 -0.88 -19.28 1.96
N TRP A 133 -1.25 -20.38 1.30
CA TRP A 133 -1.83 -20.34 -0.05
C TRP A 133 -3.13 -19.54 -0.17
N ASN A 134 -3.84 -19.38 0.95
CA ASN A 134 -5.06 -18.57 1.08
C ASN A 134 -4.98 -17.51 2.21
N GLY A 135 -3.80 -17.30 2.81
CA GLY A 135 -3.56 -16.31 3.88
C GLY A 135 -3.02 -14.97 3.36
N ASP A 136 -3.16 -13.90 4.14
CA ASP A 136 -2.83 -12.53 3.71
C ASP A 136 -1.31 -12.21 3.71
N TRP A 137 -0.43 -13.19 3.92
CA TRP A 137 1.02 -12.98 3.91
C TRP A 137 1.61 -13.06 2.49
N PHE A 138 1.18 -12.13 1.62
CA PHE A 138 1.58 -12.05 0.21
C PHE A 138 3.11 -12.00 -0.01
N TRP A 139 3.86 -11.45 0.95
CA TRP A 139 5.32 -11.46 0.91
C TRP A 139 5.91 -12.88 0.88
N TYR A 140 5.31 -13.84 1.61
CA TYR A 140 5.77 -15.24 1.59
C TYR A 140 5.47 -15.91 0.24
N ARG A 141 4.30 -15.63 -0.35
CA ARG A 141 3.93 -16.13 -1.68
C ARG A 141 4.97 -15.72 -2.74
N ASN A 142 5.43 -14.47 -2.70
CA ASN A 142 6.49 -13.96 -3.57
C ASN A 142 7.90 -14.50 -3.21
N LEU A 143 8.18 -14.80 -1.93
CA LEU A 143 9.41 -15.49 -1.53
C LEU A 143 9.47 -16.92 -2.10
N VAL A 144 8.37 -17.68 -2.01
CA VAL A 144 8.27 -19.01 -2.64
C VAL A 144 8.30 -18.87 -4.16
N GLY A 145 7.63 -17.86 -4.71
CA GLY A 145 7.60 -17.52 -6.13
C GLY A 145 6.41 -18.09 -6.90
N GLY A 146 5.48 -18.76 -6.21
CA GLY A 146 4.26 -19.33 -6.78
C GLY A 146 3.38 -19.95 -5.69
N VAL A 147 2.06 -19.96 -5.92
CA VAL A 147 1.06 -20.41 -4.94
C VAL A 147 0.38 -21.67 -5.45
N PHE A 148 0.15 -22.65 -4.58
CA PHE A 148 -0.62 -23.85 -4.92
C PHE A 148 -2.03 -23.51 -5.43
N LYS A 149 -2.45 -24.19 -6.50
CA LYS A 149 -3.78 -24.07 -7.11
C LYS A 149 -4.51 -25.40 -7.16
N SER A 150 -3.85 -26.44 -7.68
CA SER A 150 -4.40 -27.80 -7.83
C SER A 150 -3.27 -28.81 -8.07
N HIS A 151 -3.58 -30.09 -7.98
CA HIS A 151 -2.74 -31.20 -8.44
C HIS A 151 -3.61 -32.24 -9.16
N PRO A 152 -3.04 -33.18 -9.92
CA PRO A 152 -3.78 -34.31 -10.47
C PRO A 152 -4.45 -35.17 -9.38
N ASP A 153 -5.59 -35.77 -9.71
CA ASP A 153 -6.22 -36.83 -8.89
C ASP A 153 -6.39 -38.14 -9.67
N THR A 154 -6.49 -38.08 -10.99
CA THR A 154 -6.81 -39.21 -11.88
C THR A 154 -5.74 -39.32 -12.98
N PRO A 155 -5.19 -40.53 -13.25
CA PRO A 155 -5.47 -41.83 -12.62
C PRO A 155 -4.87 -42.00 -11.21
N SER A 156 -3.99 -41.09 -10.79
CA SER A 156 -3.43 -40.96 -9.45
C SER A 156 -2.89 -39.53 -9.29
N ASN A 157 -2.68 -39.09 -8.05
CA ASN A 157 -1.98 -37.85 -7.75
C ASN A 157 -0.48 -37.95 -8.06
N VAL A 158 0.14 -39.11 -7.79
CA VAL A 158 1.52 -39.40 -8.18
C VAL A 158 1.54 -40.02 -9.58
N GLN A 159 2.12 -39.32 -10.55
CA GLN A 159 2.23 -39.77 -11.94
C GLN A 159 3.67 -39.67 -12.43
N GLN A 160 4.04 -40.54 -13.38
CA GLN A 160 5.32 -40.42 -14.08
C GLN A 160 5.21 -39.35 -15.17
N ALA A 161 6.07 -38.35 -15.13
CA ALA A 161 6.17 -37.28 -16.13
C ALA A 161 7.62 -37.08 -16.61
N MET A 162 7.78 -36.40 -17.74
CA MET A 162 9.06 -35.95 -18.25
C MET A 162 9.37 -34.54 -17.72
N VAL A 163 10.51 -34.41 -17.06
CA VAL A 163 11.04 -33.13 -16.57
C VAL A 163 12.16 -32.67 -17.50
N SER A 164 12.16 -31.39 -17.87
CA SER A 164 13.14 -30.75 -18.74
C SER A 164 13.92 -29.67 -18.00
N VAL A 165 15.25 -29.69 -18.13
CA VAL A 165 16.15 -28.64 -17.63
C VAL A 165 16.12 -27.45 -18.59
N VAL A 166 15.80 -26.26 -18.07
CA VAL A 166 15.72 -25.00 -18.86
C VAL A 166 16.85 -24.02 -18.54
N ASP A 167 17.38 -24.04 -17.32
CA ASP A 167 18.68 -23.46 -16.96
C ASP A 167 19.62 -24.60 -16.60
N ALA A 168 20.67 -24.82 -17.41
CA ALA A 168 21.65 -25.89 -17.22
C ALA A 168 22.95 -25.42 -16.54
N ASP A 169 23.13 -24.12 -16.34
CA ASP A 169 24.32 -23.54 -15.71
C ASP A 169 24.11 -23.29 -14.20
N PHE A 170 22.85 -23.34 -13.73
CA PHE A 170 22.51 -23.24 -12.32
C PHE A 170 22.90 -24.48 -11.48
N ALA A 171 23.30 -24.25 -10.23
CA ALA A 171 23.84 -25.30 -9.35
C ALA A 171 22.87 -26.47 -9.08
N ALA A 172 21.55 -26.24 -9.14
CA ALA A 172 20.52 -27.27 -8.97
C ALA A 172 20.22 -28.09 -10.23
N SER A 173 20.95 -27.84 -11.34
CA SER A 173 20.68 -28.47 -12.65
C SER A 173 21.94 -28.81 -13.44
N GLU A 174 23.11 -28.25 -13.10
CA GLU A 174 24.42 -28.53 -13.75
C GLU A 174 24.73 -30.04 -13.89
N ALA A 175 24.37 -30.84 -12.88
CA ALA A 175 24.61 -32.27 -12.85
C ALA A 175 23.48 -33.13 -13.45
N LEU A 176 22.37 -32.52 -13.88
CA LEU A 176 21.18 -33.21 -14.35
C LEU A 176 21.25 -33.46 -15.88
N PRO A 177 20.68 -34.57 -16.38
CA PRO A 177 20.48 -34.73 -17.82
C PRO A 177 19.46 -33.70 -18.32
N LYS A 178 19.59 -33.27 -19.58
CA LYS A 178 18.67 -32.29 -20.21
C LYS A 178 17.19 -32.63 -20.01
N THR A 179 16.85 -33.92 -20.00
CA THR A 179 15.51 -34.42 -19.70
C THR A 179 15.61 -35.71 -18.89
N PHE A 180 14.73 -35.91 -17.92
CA PHE A 180 14.60 -37.16 -17.15
C PHE A 180 13.14 -37.48 -16.84
N ALA A 181 12.84 -38.76 -16.63
CA ALA A 181 11.54 -39.18 -16.13
C ALA A 181 11.58 -39.26 -14.60
N LEU A 182 10.56 -38.73 -13.94
CA LEU A 182 10.36 -38.83 -12.49
C LEU A 182 8.89 -39.17 -12.22
N ALA A 183 8.58 -39.82 -11.10
CA ALA A 183 7.22 -40.06 -10.64
C ALA A 183 6.97 -39.31 -9.32
N ASP A 184 6.14 -38.27 -9.39
CA ASP A 184 5.84 -37.36 -8.28
C ASP A 184 4.43 -36.77 -8.43
N GLU A 185 4.03 -35.89 -7.50
CA GLU A 185 2.79 -35.10 -7.60
C GLU A 185 3.07 -33.73 -8.25
N TRP A 186 2.37 -33.42 -9.35
CA TRP A 186 2.66 -32.27 -10.22
C TRP A 186 1.75 -31.09 -9.88
N TYR A 187 2.24 -30.16 -9.06
CA TYR A 187 1.47 -28.98 -8.69
C TYR A 187 1.25 -28.01 -9.85
N ASN A 188 -0.01 -27.63 -10.05
CA ASN A 188 -0.39 -26.45 -10.79
C ASN A 188 -0.31 -25.24 -9.84
N PHE A 189 0.32 -24.17 -10.32
CA PHE A 189 0.44 -22.90 -9.59
C PHE A 189 -0.54 -21.84 -10.07
N ARG A 190 -0.83 -20.89 -9.18
CA ARG A 190 -1.34 -19.54 -9.47
C ARG A 190 -0.32 -18.51 -8.95
N ASP A 191 -0.54 -17.24 -9.25
CA ASP A 191 0.20 -16.10 -8.69
C ASP A 191 1.73 -16.28 -8.80
N LEU A 192 2.21 -16.73 -9.97
CA LEU A 192 3.64 -16.92 -10.24
C LEU A 192 4.37 -15.57 -10.21
N TYR A 193 5.43 -15.48 -9.41
CA TYR A 193 6.20 -14.25 -9.24
C TYR A 193 7.06 -13.98 -10.48
N GLU A 194 6.85 -12.83 -11.12
CA GLU A 194 7.39 -12.52 -12.46
C GLU A 194 8.93 -12.46 -12.54
N PHE A 195 9.60 -12.27 -11.40
CA PHE A 195 11.08 -12.19 -11.31
C PHE A 195 11.75 -13.53 -10.96
N THR A 196 11.06 -14.64 -11.16
CA THR A 196 11.61 -16.00 -10.97
C THR A 196 12.47 -16.44 -12.16
N ASN A 197 13.57 -17.15 -11.88
CA ASN A 197 14.43 -17.76 -12.89
C ASN A 197 14.13 -19.27 -12.88
N HIS A 198 13.44 -19.76 -13.90
CA HIS A 198 13.04 -21.16 -13.99
C HIS A 198 14.25 -22.08 -14.22
N VAL A 199 14.29 -23.21 -13.52
CA VAL A 199 15.35 -24.23 -13.58
C VAL A 199 14.84 -25.49 -14.26
N LEU A 200 13.65 -25.94 -13.85
CA LEU A 200 12.98 -27.14 -14.36
C LEU A 200 11.57 -26.81 -14.85
N THR A 201 11.15 -27.51 -15.89
CA THR A 201 9.77 -27.56 -16.39
C THR A 201 9.29 -29.01 -16.45
N VAL A 202 7.98 -29.24 -16.35
CA VAL A 202 7.36 -30.55 -16.59
C VAL A 202 6.56 -30.54 -17.89
N ASP A 203 6.59 -31.64 -18.63
CA ASP A 203 5.88 -31.83 -19.89
C ASP A 203 4.46 -32.35 -19.65
N GLU A 204 3.46 -31.48 -19.77
CA GLU A 204 2.04 -31.83 -19.59
C GLU A 204 1.52 -32.87 -20.60
N SER A 205 2.22 -33.13 -21.71
CA SER A 205 1.85 -34.21 -22.63
C SER A 205 2.21 -35.61 -22.11
N SER A 206 3.00 -35.68 -21.03
CA SER A 206 3.50 -36.92 -20.43
C SER A 206 2.68 -37.44 -19.24
N TYR A 207 1.77 -36.63 -18.69
CA TYR A 207 0.88 -37.01 -17.57
C TYR A 207 -0.53 -36.42 -17.76
N GLN A 208 -1.44 -36.58 -16.78
CA GLN A 208 -2.80 -35.99 -16.82
C GLN A 208 -3.02 -35.04 -15.64
N GLY A 209 -3.64 -33.88 -15.89
CA GLY A 209 -4.04 -32.91 -14.86
C GLY A 209 -3.19 -31.64 -14.77
N GLY A 210 -2.31 -31.37 -15.75
CA GLY A 210 -1.67 -30.07 -15.90
C GLY A 210 -2.64 -28.97 -16.32
N GLU A 211 -2.33 -27.72 -15.92
CA GLU A 211 -3.13 -26.52 -16.19
C GLU A 211 -2.29 -25.30 -16.66
N HIS A 212 -1.02 -25.51 -17.00
CA HIS A 212 -0.07 -24.49 -17.46
C HIS A 212 0.16 -24.54 -18.99
N GLY A 213 -0.24 -25.62 -19.66
CA GLY A 213 -0.16 -25.77 -21.11
C GLY A 213 1.26 -26.05 -21.61
N ASP A 214 1.69 -25.34 -22.66
CA ASP A 214 2.96 -25.60 -23.35
C ASP A 214 4.22 -25.33 -22.49
N TYR A 215 4.07 -24.69 -21.32
CA TYR A 215 5.19 -24.34 -20.44
C TYR A 215 4.79 -24.36 -18.97
N HIS A 216 5.08 -25.46 -18.27
CA HIS A 216 4.81 -25.63 -16.83
C HIS A 216 6.11 -25.55 -16.01
N PRO A 217 6.43 -24.41 -15.35
CA PRO A 217 7.58 -24.32 -14.46
C PRO A 217 7.34 -25.13 -13.18
N ILE A 218 8.33 -25.95 -12.79
CA ILE A 218 8.24 -26.83 -11.61
C ILE A 218 9.41 -26.64 -10.62
N ALA A 219 10.45 -25.88 -10.97
CA ALA A 219 11.46 -25.41 -10.02
C ALA A 219 12.09 -24.10 -10.50
N TRP A 220 12.45 -23.21 -9.57
CA TRP A 220 12.98 -21.87 -9.88
C TRP A 220 13.82 -21.29 -8.73
N TYR A 221 14.52 -20.19 -9.02
CA TYR A 221 15.25 -19.40 -8.02
C TYR A 221 15.17 -17.90 -8.31
N HIS A 222 15.38 -17.10 -7.27
CA HIS A 222 15.47 -15.65 -7.37
C HIS A 222 16.20 -15.05 -6.16
N ASN A 223 16.53 -13.76 -6.26
CA ASN A 223 16.84 -12.94 -5.09
C ASN A 223 15.56 -12.24 -4.67
N TYR A 224 15.24 -12.25 -3.38
CA TYR A 224 14.00 -11.67 -2.87
C TYR A 224 14.24 -10.96 -1.55
N ASP A 225 13.74 -9.73 -1.45
CA ASP A 225 13.83 -8.83 -0.30
C ASP A 225 15.18 -8.86 0.46
N GLY A 226 16.31 -8.90 -0.25
CA GLY A 226 17.67 -8.92 0.32
C GLY A 226 18.31 -10.31 0.46
N GLY A 227 17.52 -11.38 0.43
CA GLY A 227 17.97 -12.77 0.53
C GLY A 227 17.87 -13.55 -0.78
N ARG A 228 18.06 -14.87 -0.68
CA ARG A 228 18.03 -15.83 -1.80
C ARG A 228 16.91 -16.83 -1.59
N ALA A 229 16.12 -17.10 -2.62
CA ALA A 229 15.05 -18.10 -2.60
C ALA A 229 15.26 -19.13 -3.71
N PHE A 230 15.08 -20.41 -3.38
CA PHE A 230 14.97 -21.51 -4.32
C PHE A 230 13.73 -22.33 -3.99
N TYR A 231 12.97 -22.73 -5.00
CA TYR A 231 11.80 -23.58 -4.86
C TYR A 231 11.88 -24.75 -5.83
N THR A 232 11.42 -25.92 -5.37
CA THR A 232 11.14 -27.07 -6.22
C THR A 232 9.78 -27.65 -5.87
N GLY A 233 8.91 -27.82 -6.86
CA GLY A 233 7.62 -28.49 -6.73
C GLY A 233 7.73 -30.02 -6.61
N LEU A 234 8.94 -30.56 -6.74
CA LEU A 234 9.28 -31.96 -6.56
C LEU A 234 9.48 -32.29 -5.08
N GLY A 235 9.24 -33.55 -4.70
CA GLY A 235 9.44 -34.03 -3.33
C GLY A 235 8.16 -34.39 -2.56
N HIS A 236 7.05 -34.65 -3.26
CA HIS A 236 5.86 -35.26 -2.66
C HIS A 236 6.14 -36.71 -2.26
N ALA A 237 6.60 -37.52 -3.22
CA ALA A 237 6.69 -38.96 -3.04
C ALA A 237 7.96 -39.37 -2.27
N LYS A 238 7.81 -40.35 -1.36
CA LYS A 238 8.95 -41.00 -0.66
C LYS A 238 10.01 -41.58 -1.62
N THR A 239 9.61 -41.92 -2.84
CA THR A 239 10.48 -42.43 -3.90
C THR A 239 11.33 -41.35 -4.55
N THR A 240 10.86 -40.10 -4.61
CA THR A 240 11.62 -38.96 -5.17
C THR A 240 12.94 -38.75 -4.45
N TYR A 241 12.96 -38.88 -3.12
CA TYR A 241 14.16 -38.79 -2.28
C TYR A 241 15.16 -39.96 -2.47
N LYS A 242 14.88 -40.90 -3.37
CA LYS A 242 15.81 -41.97 -3.80
C LYS A 242 16.32 -41.77 -5.22
N ASP A 243 15.76 -40.82 -5.97
CA ASP A 243 16.21 -40.50 -7.32
C ASP A 243 17.50 -39.66 -7.28
N ALA A 244 18.45 -40.01 -8.15
CA ALA A 244 19.76 -39.36 -8.18
C ALA A 244 19.71 -37.93 -8.73
N ASN A 245 18.80 -37.64 -9.67
CA ASN A 245 18.63 -36.31 -10.26
C ASN A 245 17.99 -35.37 -9.24
N PHE A 246 16.94 -35.82 -8.54
CA PHE A 246 16.33 -35.02 -7.47
C PHE A 246 17.29 -34.77 -6.31
N LEU A 247 18.07 -35.76 -5.88
CA LEU A 247 19.07 -35.55 -4.82
C LEU A 247 20.16 -34.55 -5.22
N ALA A 248 20.58 -34.54 -6.49
CA ALA A 248 21.50 -33.52 -7.01
C ALA A 248 20.84 -32.12 -7.09
N HIS A 249 19.57 -32.07 -7.52
CA HIS A 249 18.78 -30.83 -7.58
C HIS A 249 18.62 -30.19 -6.20
N LEU A 250 18.25 -30.98 -5.19
CA LEU A 250 18.12 -30.52 -3.80
C LEU A 250 19.48 -30.11 -3.20
N GLU A 251 20.57 -30.81 -3.53
CA GLU A 251 21.92 -30.42 -3.10
C GLU A 251 22.35 -29.06 -3.67
N GLY A 252 22.08 -28.80 -4.95
CA GLY A 252 22.38 -27.52 -5.60
C GLY A 252 21.51 -26.36 -5.12
N GLY A 253 20.21 -26.60 -4.90
CA GLY A 253 19.30 -25.62 -4.32
C GLY A 253 19.68 -25.21 -2.89
N LEU A 254 20.07 -26.19 -2.06
CA LEU A 254 20.63 -25.94 -0.73
C LEU A 254 21.94 -25.13 -0.81
N ALA A 255 22.83 -25.45 -1.75
CA ALA A 255 24.08 -24.70 -1.93
C ALA A 255 23.84 -23.23 -2.31
N TYR A 256 22.88 -22.96 -3.20
CA TYR A 256 22.46 -21.59 -3.56
C TYR A 256 21.90 -20.82 -2.35
N ALA A 257 21.00 -21.43 -1.57
CA ALA A 257 20.43 -20.79 -0.38
C ALA A 257 21.51 -20.48 0.68
N ILE A 258 22.39 -21.44 1.00
CA ILE A 258 23.51 -21.29 1.96
C ILE A 258 24.45 -20.14 1.58
N GLY A 259 24.61 -19.86 0.28
CA GLY A 259 25.42 -18.75 -0.22
C GLY A 259 26.93 -18.89 0.06
N ASP A 260 27.64 -17.77 0.04
CA ASP A 260 29.11 -17.71 0.01
C ASP A 260 29.79 -17.73 1.39
N GLY A 261 29.11 -17.28 2.43
CA GLY A 261 29.66 -17.09 3.79
C GLY A 261 29.43 -15.70 4.36
N THR A 262 28.81 -14.79 3.60
CA THR A 262 28.51 -13.43 4.04
C THR A 262 27.65 -13.45 5.31
N PRO A 263 28.12 -12.83 6.42
CA PRO A 263 27.35 -12.75 7.67
C PRO A 263 26.05 -11.96 7.46
N LYS A 264 24.97 -12.45 8.07
CA LYS A 264 23.65 -11.81 7.97
C LYS A 264 23.64 -10.44 8.66
N ASN A 265 23.10 -9.44 7.98
CA ASN A 265 23.15 -8.04 8.40
C ASN A 265 21.76 -7.52 8.82
N TYR A 266 21.45 -7.63 10.12
CA TYR A 266 20.19 -7.13 10.70
C TYR A 266 20.14 -5.61 10.94
N SER A 267 21.06 -4.81 10.38
CA SER A 267 21.06 -3.35 10.59
C SER A 267 19.99 -2.58 9.80
N ASN A 268 19.46 -3.16 8.72
CA ASN A 268 18.48 -2.51 7.85
C ASN A 268 17.29 -3.43 7.51
N VAL A 269 16.57 -3.89 8.52
CA VAL A 269 15.45 -4.84 8.40
C VAL A 269 14.18 -4.27 9.04
N ARG A 270 13.01 -4.81 8.66
CA ARG A 270 11.69 -4.39 9.16
C ARG A 270 11.66 -4.43 10.69
N PRO A 271 11.31 -3.34 11.41
CA PRO A 271 11.14 -3.40 12.86
C PRO A 271 9.95 -4.29 13.23
N TYR A 272 9.98 -4.88 14.43
CA TYR A 272 8.80 -5.55 14.97
C TYR A 272 7.71 -4.53 15.31
N ASP A 273 6.46 -4.92 15.11
CA ASP A 273 5.28 -4.10 15.40
C ASP A 273 5.28 -3.56 16.85
N THR A 274 5.75 -4.35 17.82
CA THR A 274 5.89 -3.95 19.24
C THR A 274 6.90 -2.83 19.50
N GLN A 275 7.75 -2.52 18.52
CA GLN A 275 8.68 -1.38 18.56
C GLN A 275 8.03 -0.07 18.08
N LEU A 276 6.78 -0.10 17.61
CA LEU A 276 6.03 1.08 17.19
C LEU A 276 4.97 1.43 18.26
N GLU A 277 5.10 2.61 18.85
CA GLU A 277 4.30 3.05 20.01
C GLU A 277 3.45 4.28 19.65
N ARG A 278 2.16 4.25 20.00
CA ARG A 278 1.24 5.40 19.85
C ARG A 278 1.19 6.24 21.11
N THR A 279 1.28 7.57 20.95
CA THR A 279 0.88 8.55 21.96
C THR A 279 -0.22 9.44 21.38
N VAL A 280 -1.34 9.58 22.09
CA VAL A 280 -2.37 10.57 21.73
C VAL A 280 -1.92 11.93 22.24
N LEU A 281 -1.90 12.94 21.36
CA LEU A 281 -1.49 14.30 21.69
C LEU A 281 -2.69 15.16 22.09
N LEU A 282 -3.76 15.06 21.30
CA LEU A 282 -5.00 15.80 21.49
C LEU A 282 -6.16 14.95 20.97
N ASP A 283 -7.28 14.95 21.68
CA ASP A 283 -8.54 14.31 21.32
C ASP A 283 -9.70 15.33 21.41
N HIS A 284 -10.94 14.88 21.25
CA HIS A 284 -12.15 15.73 21.26
C HIS A 284 -12.16 16.82 20.16
N LEU A 285 -11.65 16.48 18.97
CA LEU A 285 -11.59 17.39 17.83
C LEU A 285 -12.95 17.55 17.11
N ASN A 286 -13.15 18.71 16.49
CA ASN A 286 -14.39 19.06 15.78
C ASN A 286 -14.19 19.04 14.26
N GLU A 287 -14.45 17.89 13.64
CA GLU A 287 -14.21 17.64 12.21
C GLU A 287 -12.78 18.03 11.76
N PRO A 288 -11.73 17.48 12.36
CA PRO A 288 -10.36 17.74 11.94
C PRO A 288 -10.14 17.24 10.50
N ILE A 289 -9.42 17.99 9.68
CA ILE A 289 -9.33 17.72 8.23
C ILE A 289 -7.91 17.69 7.68
N SER A 290 -7.01 18.50 8.22
CA SER A 290 -5.64 18.69 7.71
C SER A 290 -4.74 19.29 8.78
N PHE A 291 -3.44 18.98 8.75
CA PHE A 291 -2.45 19.61 9.62
C PHE A 291 -1.07 19.74 8.96
N ASP A 292 -0.25 20.64 9.51
CA ASP A 292 1.16 20.82 9.11
C ASP A 292 2.01 21.32 10.31
N PHE A 293 3.34 21.24 10.21
CA PHE A 293 4.27 21.52 11.29
C PHE A 293 4.88 22.93 11.21
N LEU A 294 4.88 23.62 12.34
CA LEU A 294 5.73 24.79 12.54
C LEU A 294 7.20 24.36 12.76
N PRO A 295 8.20 25.17 12.39
CA PRO A 295 9.63 24.81 12.49
C PRO A 295 10.15 24.48 13.89
N ASN A 296 9.38 24.74 14.95
CA ASN A 296 9.69 24.39 16.33
C ASN A 296 9.09 23.04 16.78
N GLY A 297 8.32 22.36 15.94
CA GLY A 297 7.61 21.12 16.24
C GLY A 297 6.19 21.29 16.78
N ASP A 298 5.66 22.52 16.86
CA ASP A 298 4.24 22.75 17.12
C ASP A 298 3.42 22.38 15.87
N VAL A 299 2.18 21.92 16.08
CA VAL A 299 1.28 21.50 14.99
C VAL A 299 0.25 22.58 14.72
N LEU A 300 0.14 23.03 13.46
CA LEU A 300 -0.99 23.82 12.97
C LEU A 300 -2.07 22.84 12.47
N LEU A 301 -3.25 22.85 13.10
CA LEU A 301 -4.36 21.96 12.76
C LEU A 301 -5.57 22.74 12.26
N ALA A 302 -6.23 22.22 11.24
CA ALA A 302 -7.51 22.72 10.71
C ALA A 302 -8.69 21.82 11.06
N GLU A 303 -9.77 22.47 11.46
CA GLU A 303 -11.11 21.90 11.64
C GLU A 303 -12.04 22.43 10.54
N ARG A 304 -12.83 21.54 9.91
CA ARG A 304 -13.67 21.88 8.74
C ARG A 304 -14.64 23.07 8.96
N PRO A 305 -15.26 23.25 10.14
CA PRO A 305 -16.02 24.46 10.50
C PRO A 305 -15.28 25.79 10.34
N GLY A 306 -13.95 25.78 10.32
CA GLY A 306 -13.10 26.92 10.01
C GLY A 306 -12.02 27.24 11.03
N ASN A 307 -12.02 26.57 12.18
CA ASN A 307 -11.08 26.83 13.26
C ASN A 307 -9.66 26.38 12.88
N LEU A 308 -8.69 27.25 13.17
CA LEU A 308 -7.28 26.89 13.22
C LEU A 308 -6.84 26.75 14.68
N LYS A 309 -6.05 25.73 14.99
CA LYS A 309 -5.43 25.55 16.31
C LYS A 309 -3.92 25.39 16.16
N ILE A 310 -3.17 25.84 17.17
CA ILE A 310 -1.77 25.44 17.37
C ILE A 310 -1.71 24.50 18.56
N ILE A 311 -1.08 23.34 18.38
CA ILE A 311 -0.81 22.37 19.44
C ILE A 311 0.67 22.45 19.77
N ASP A 312 1.00 22.81 21.01
CA ASP A 312 2.40 22.89 21.47
C ASP A 312 3.06 21.50 21.45
N GLY A 313 4.16 21.35 20.72
CA GLY A 313 4.78 20.06 20.42
C GLY A 313 5.43 19.35 21.60
N LYS A 314 5.42 19.95 22.81
CA LYS A 314 6.06 19.40 24.03
C LYS A 314 5.10 19.23 25.21
N THR A 315 4.08 20.07 25.28
CA THR A 315 3.06 20.09 26.35
C THR A 315 1.68 19.64 25.86
N HIS A 316 1.53 19.50 24.53
CA HIS A 316 0.32 19.09 23.81
C HIS A 316 -0.90 19.98 24.09
N LYS A 317 -0.67 21.21 24.56
CA LYS A 317 -1.74 22.18 24.80
C LYS A 317 -2.17 22.80 23.48
N ALA A 318 -3.47 22.75 23.22
CA ALA A 318 -4.11 23.43 22.10
C ALA A 318 -4.39 24.91 22.42
N THR A 319 -4.04 25.79 21.49
CA THR A 319 -4.42 27.20 21.44
C THR A 319 -5.29 27.42 20.22
N ASP A 320 -6.56 27.79 20.41
CA ASP A 320 -7.46 28.13 19.31
C ASP A 320 -7.11 29.53 18.76
N LEU A 321 -6.86 29.62 17.45
CA LEU A 321 -6.50 30.85 16.76
C LEU A 321 -7.73 31.61 16.26
N GLY A 322 -8.91 30.98 16.23
CA GLY A 322 -10.14 31.44 15.60
C GLY A 322 -10.32 30.97 14.16
N PHE A 323 -11.23 31.63 13.43
CA PHE A 323 -11.59 31.31 12.06
C PHE A 323 -11.87 32.57 11.22
N ALA A 324 -11.83 32.45 9.88
CA ALA A 324 -12.17 33.53 8.97
C ALA A 324 -13.69 33.68 8.82
N LYS A 325 -14.23 34.89 9.06
CA LYS A 325 -15.67 35.19 9.05
C LYS A 325 -16.36 34.99 7.69
N ASP A 326 -15.60 34.85 6.60
CA ASP A 326 -16.13 34.65 5.26
C ASP A 326 -16.08 33.21 4.76
N ILE A 327 -15.75 32.24 5.63
CA ILE A 327 -15.84 30.80 5.36
C ILE A 327 -17.28 30.42 5.00
N ALA A 328 -17.43 29.73 3.88
CA ALA A 328 -18.67 29.10 3.44
C ALA A 328 -18.72 27.65 3.94
N PHE A 329 -18.92 27.50 5.24
CA PHE A 329 -19.19 26.21 5.87
C PHE A 329 -20.63 25.77 5.59
N LEU A 330 -20.79 24.55 5.11
CA LEU A 330 -22.09 23.88 5.03
C LEU A 330 -22.01 22.56 5.80
N SER A 331 -22.96 22.36 6.72
CA SER A 331 -23.09 21.12 7.48
C SER A 331 -23.62 20.02 6.57
N HIS A 332 -23.09 18.80 6.71
CA HIS A 332 -23.40 17.63 5.86
C HIS A 332 -22.97 17.74 4.39
N GLU A 333 -22.07 18.67 4.08
CA GLU A 333 -21.36 18.80 2.79
C GLU A 333 -19.86 18.93 3.07
N GLU A 334 -19.01 18.80 2.04
CA GLU A 334 -17.55 18.91 2.18
C GLU A 334 -17.04 20.37 2.31
N MET A 335 -17.91 21.38 2.18
CA MET A 335 -17.51 22.79 2.18
C MET A 335 -17.07 23.29 3.57
N GLY A 336 -15.92 23.95 3.64
CA GLY A 336 -15.38 24.56 4.86
C GLY A 336 -13.93 24.98 4.67
N LEU A 337 -13.17 24.98 5.77
CA LEU A 337 -11.70 24.94 5.73
C LEU A 337 -11.27 23.49 5.43
N VAL A 338 -10.45 23.25 4.40
CA VAL A 338 -10.13 21.90 3.91
C VAL A 338 -8.64 21.59 3.83
N GLY A 339 -7.77 22.60 3.96
CA GLY A 339 -6.32 22.38 3.98
C GLY A 339 -5.54 23.53 4.61
N VAL A 340 -4.37 23.20 5.16
CA VAL A 340 -3.38 24.15 5.69
C VAL A 340 -1.98 23.82 5.20
N ALA A 341 -1.13 24.84 5.06
CA ALA A 341 0.30 24.67 4.88
C ALA A 341 1.08 25.80 5.55
N VAL A 342 2.24 25.47 6.09
CA VAL A 342 3.19 26.37 6.72
C VAL A 342 4.20 26.83 5.68
N ASP A 343 4.50 28.12 5.63
CA ASP A 343 5.51 28.64 4.71
C ASP A 343 6.88 28.00 5.02
N PRO A 344 7.66 27.51 4.03
CA PRO A 344 8.99 26.92 4.29
C PRO A 344 9.96 27.87 5.02
N ASN A 345 9.71 29.18 4.99
CA ASN A 345 10.47 30.20 5.69
C ASN A 345 9.71 30.77 6.91
N PHE A 346 8.73 30.04 7.48
CA PHE A 346 7.86 30.49 8.57
C PHE A 346 8.60 31.15 9.74
N ALA A 347 9.78 30.64 10.12
CA ALA A 347 10.63 31.24 11.16
C ALA A 347 11.01 32.72 10.90
N THR A 348 10.92 33.17 9.65
CA THR A 348 11.15 34.56 9.22
C THR A 348 9.88 35.28 8.77
N THR A 349 8.94 34.57 8.13
CA THR A 349 7.73 35.16 7.53
C THR A 349 6.55 35.20 8.50
N GLY A 350 6.41 34.18 9.35
CA GLY A 350 5.22 33.90 10.15
C GLY A 350 3.99 33.56 9.30
N TRP A 351 4.17 33.11 8.05
CA TRP A 351 3.07 32.90 7.11
C TRP A 351 2.52 31.48 7.12
N VAL A 352 1.20 31.38 7.17
CA VAL A 352 0.46 30.14 6.91
C VAL A 352 -0.50 30.36 5.76
N TYR A 353 -0.77 29.31 5.01
CA TYR A 353 -1.68 29.28 3.88
C TYR A 353 -2.84 28.35 4.22
N THR A 354 -4.05 28.71 3.80
CA THR A 354 -5.23 27.86 3.97
C THR A 354 -5.98 27.72 2.66
N TYR A 355 -6.55 26.53 2.44
CA TYR A 355 -7.54 26.26 1.40
C TYR A 355 -8.91 26.19 2.09
N TYR A 356 -9.82 27.09 1.72
CA TYR A 356 -11.19 27.10 2.23
C TYR A 356 -12.22 27.58 1.20
N THR A 357 -13.48 27.16 1.37
CA THR A 357 -14.62 27.73 0.62
C THR A 357 -15.04 29.06 1.23
N ALA A 358 -15.40 30.05 0.41
CA ALA A 358 -15.82 31.37 0.88
C ALA A 358 -17.06 31.89 0.17
N PHE A 359 -17.89 32.65 0.90
CA PHE A 359 -19.03 33.35 0.32
C PHE A 359 -18.59 34.67 -0.32
N THR A 360 -18.96 34.85 -1.58
CA THR A 360 -18.84 36.14 -2.28
C THR A 360 -19.93 37.12 -1.83
N LYS A 361 -19.79 38.41 -2.17
CA LYS A 361 -20.83 39.43 -1.90
C LYS A 361 -22.15 39.16 -2.63
N SER A 362 -22.14 38.39 -3.71
CA SER A 362 -23.31 37.94 -4.47
C SER A 362 -23.91 36.63 -3.94
N ASN A 363 -23.36 36.06 -2.87
CA ASN A 363 -23.73 34.77 -2.28
C ASN A 363 -23.42 33.54 -3.17
N ASP A 364 -22.60 33.71 -4.21
CA ASP A 364 -21.90 32.62 -4.89
C ASP A 364 -20.79 32.06 -3.98
N VAL A 365 -20.42 30.80 -4.17
CA VAL A 365 -19.31 30.17 -3.43
C VAL A 365 -18.09 30.08 -4.33
N ILE A 366 -16.93 30.32 -3.73
CA ILE A 366 -15.62 30.12 -4.36
C ILE A 366 -14.76 29.25 -3.45
N ALA A 367 -13.83 28.53 -4.04
CA ALA A 367 -12.64 28.04 -3.35
C ALA A 367 -11.61 29.18 -3.31
N ARG A 368 -10.85 29.27 -2.22
CA ARG A 368 -9.78 30.25 -2.03
C ARG A 368 -8.57 29.61 -1.38
N ILE A 369 -7.39 29.92 -1.94
CA ILE A 369 -6.12 29.88 -1.21
C ILE A 369 -5.81 31.27 -0.66
N ALA A 370 -5.63 31.40 0.65
CA ALA A 370 -5.26 32.65 1.29
C ALA A 370 -4.12 32.47 2.29
N ARG A 371 -3.31 33.51 2.42
CA ARG A 371 -2.19 33.60 3.37
C ARG A 371 -2.55 34.49 4.56
N PHE A 372 -2.12 34.08 5.75
CA PHE A 372 -2.30 34.79 7.01
C PHE A 372 -0.96 34.94 7.76
N ASP A 373 -0.80 36.04 8.48
CA ASP A 373 0.28 36.24 9.46
C ASP A 373 -0.10 35.58 10.81
N VAL A 374 0.69 34.61 11.27
CA VAL A 374 0.66 34.07 12.65
C VAL A 374 1.72 34.80 13.48
N LYS A 375 1.29 35.49 14.54
CA LYS A 375 2.21 36.19 15.46
C LYS A 375 1.79 35.93 16.90
N ASN A 376 2.74 35.48 17.74
CA ASN A 376 2.50 35.11 19.14
C ASN A 376 1.31 34.14 19.33
N GLN A 377 1.20 33.12 18.47
CA GLN A 377 0.04 32.19 18.42
C GLN A 377 -1.31 32.92 18.28
N THR A 378 -1.38 33.97 17.45
CA THR A 378 -2.63 34.65 17.07
C THR A 378 -2.66 34.96 15.58
N ILE A 379 -3.86 34.99 14.98
CA ILE A 379 -4.12 35.37 13.59
C ILE A 379 -5.10 36.54 13.56
N ASN A 380 -4.92 37.47 12.60
CA ASN A 380 -5.94 38.46 12.26
C ASN A 380 -6.57 38.11 10.90
N PHE A 381 -7.71 37.40 10.94
CA PHE A 381 -8.38 36.93 9.71
C PHE A 381 -8.94 38.04 8.83
N ASP A 382 -9.19 39.24 9.38
CA ASP A 382 -9.62 40.40 8.59
C ASP A 382 -8.46 40.95 7.72
N LYS A 383 -7.21 40.51 7.93
CA LYS A 383 -6.00 40.88 7.17
C LYS A 383 -5.44 39.76 6.26
N LYS A 384 -6.30 38.89 5.73
CA LYS A 384 -5.88 37.88 4.75
C LYS A 384 -5.25 38.48 3.49
N THR A 385 -4.28 37.77 2.91
CA THR A 385 -3.78 38.00 1.54
C THR A 385 -4.32 36.90 0.64
N THR A 386 -5.16 37.22 -0.35
CA THR A 386 -5.63 36.22 -1.32
C THR A 386 -4.51 35.84 -2.28
N ILE A 387 -4.36 34.54 -2.55
CA ILE A 387 -3.39 34.00 -3.51
C ILE A 387 -4.10 33.65 -4.82
N ILE A 388 -5.06 32.73 -4.78
CA ILE A 388 -5.84 32.27 -5.93
C ILE A 388 -7.27 31.90 -5.52
N GLU A 389 -8.23 32.08 -6.43
CA GLU A 389 -9.65 31.76 -6.24
C GLU A 389 -10.23 31.08 -7.49
N TRP A 390 -11.23 30.21 -7.32
CA TRP A 390 -12.02 29.65 -8.43
C TRP A 390 -13.48 29.39 -8.01
N PRO A 391 -14.45 29.40 -8.94
CA PRO A 391 -15.85 29.14 -8.64
C PRO A 391 -16.07 27.70 -8.17
N VAL A 392 -16.94 27.56 -7.16
CA VAL A 392 -17.42 26.27 -6.64
C VAL A 392 -18.94 26.27 -6.72
N GLU A 393 -19.50 25.16 -7.19
CA GLU A 393 -20.93 24.95 -7.26
C GLU A 393 -21.44 24.32 -5.95
N LYS A 394 -22.61 24.78 -5.50
CA LYS A 394 -23.28 24.31 -4.28
C LYS A 394 -23.84 22.89 -4.50
N ASN A 395 -22.95 21.92 -4.46
CA ASN A 395 -23.23 20.50 -4.32
C ASN A 395 -22.37 19.93 -3.19
N CYS A 396 -22.68 18.71 -2.77
CA CYS A 396 -22.13 18.11 -1.56
C CYS A 396 -20.62 17.88 -1.54
N CYS A 397 -19.98 17.78 -2.71
CA CYS A 397 -18.96 16.75 -2.89
C CYS A 397 -17.74 17.20 -3.72
N HIS A 398 -16.60 16.60 -3.37
CA HIS A 398 -15.28 16.68 -3.98
C HIS A 398 -14.65 18.08 -3.97
N MET A 399 -14.24 18.51 -2.78
CA MET A 399 -13.42 19.71 -2.63
C MET A 399 -11.92 19.45 -2.90
N GLY A 400 -11.45 18.22 -2.76
CA GLY A 400 -10.04 17.95 -2.44
C GLY A 400 -9.66 18.61 -1.11
N GLY A 401 -8.41 19.01 -0.93
CA GLY A 401 -8.06 19.86 0.22
C GLY A 401 -6.59 20.22 0.38
N ASP A 402 -5.66 19.35 0.01
CA ASP A 402 -4.31 19.45 0.54
C ASP A 402 -3.35 20.42 -0.17
N LEU A 403 -2.36 20.86 0.59
CA LEU A 403 -1.39 21.89 0.26
C LEU A 403 0.01 21.42 0.70
N ALA A 404 0.95 21.25 -0.24
CA ALA A 404 2.35 20.98 0.11
C ALA A 404 3.31 21.93 -0.57
N PHE A 405 4.28 22.44 0.20
CA PHE A 405 5.36 23.25 -0.32
C PHE A 405 6.58 22.41 -0.72
N THR A 406 7.21 22.79 -1.83
CA THR A 406 8.62 22.44 -2.05
C THR A 406 9.51 23.28 -1.12
N PRO A 407 10.73 22.82 -0.77
CA PRO A 407 11.70 23.63 -0.02
C PRO A 407 12.07 24.96 -0.69
N THR A 408 11.72 25.16 -1.97
CA THR A 408 11.98 26.41 -2.72
C THR A 408 10.82 27.40 -2.69
N GLY A 409 9.73 27.10 -1.97
CA GLY A 409 8.56 27.97 -1.83
C GLY A 409 7.58 27.92 -3.01
N GLU A 410 7.63 26.86 -3.83
CA GLU A 410 6.53 26.53 -4.75
C GLU A 410 5.48 25.70 -4.00
N LEU A 411 4.20 25.95 -4.26
CA LEU A 411 3.05 25.35 -3.60
C LEU A 411 2.31 24.44 -4.58
N PHE A 412 2.16 23.17 -4.22
CA PHE A 412 1.21 22.24 -4.83
C PHE A 412 -0.16 22.33 -4.13
N ILE A 413 -1.23 22.19 -4.91
CA ILE A 413 -2.62 22.29 -4.42
C ILE A 413 -3.44 21.14 -5.03
N ALA A 414 -4.03 20.29 -4.19
CA ALA A 414 -5.02 19.30 -4.60
C ALA A 414 -6.40 19.95 -4.73
N THR A 415 -7.08 19.71 -5.85
CA THR A 415 -8.44 20.22 -6.09
C THR A 415 -9.36 19.10 -6.57
N GLY A 416 -10.50 18.95 -5.88
CA GLY A 416 -11.57 18.06 -6.33
C GLY A 416 -12.34 18.62 -7.53
N ASP A 417 -13.06 17.74 -8.22
CA ASP A 417 -13.78 18.02 -9.47
C ASP A 417 -15.15 18.68 -9.28
N ASN A 418 -15.62 18.77 -8.03
CA ASN A 418 -16.91 19.32 -7.64
C ASN A 418 -18.08 18.72 -8.46
N THR A 419 -18.01 17.42 -8.77
CA THR A 419 -18.92 16.68 -9.66
C THR A 419 -19.26 15.30 -9.09
N SER A 420 -20.53 15.03 -8.74
CA SER A 420 -20.92 13.75 -8.13
C SER A 420 -21.26 12.67 -9.18
N PRO A 421 -20.79 11.40 -9.01
CA PRO A 421 -21.17 10.27 -9.86
C PRO A 421 -22.52 9.62 -9.47
N ARG A 422 -23.16 10.07 -8.39
CA ARG A 422 -24.28 9.36 -7.76
C ARG A 422 -25.52 9.22 -8.66
N ASP A 423 -25.85 10.26 -9.44
CA ASP A 423 -26.98 10.21 -10.38
C ASP A 423 -26.65 9.44 -11.68
N GLN A 424 -25.41 8.97 -11.82
CA GLN A 424 -24.88 8.19 -12.93
C GLN A 424 -24.52 6.76 -12.48
N ASP A 425 -25.22 6.25 -11.47
CA ASP A 425 -25.11 4.89 -10.92
C ASP A 425 -23.70 4.55 -10.39
N GLY A 426 -22.94 5.56 -9.97
CA GLY A 426 -21.56 5.39 -9.48
C GLY A 426 -20.50 5.24 -10.57
N PHE A 427 -20.86 5.35 -11.86
CA PHE A 427 -19.89 5.41 -12.97
C PHE A 427 -19.50 6.87 -13.27
N ASN A 428 -18.74 7.09 -14.35
CA ASN A 428 -18.28 8.42 -14.72
C ASN A 428 -19.43 9.42 -15.03
N PRO A 429 -19.45 10.62 -14.39
CA PRO A 429 -20.46 11.64 -14.63
C PRO A 429 -20.12 12.44 -15.90
N VAL A 430 -20.71 12.04 -17.02
CA VAL A 430 -20.59 12.72 -18.33
C VAL A 430 -21.98 12.96 -18.92
N ASP A 431 -22.83 13.61 -18.13
CA ASP A 431 -24.26 13.80 -18.41
C ASP A 431 -24.55 15.25 -18.82
N PHE A 432 -25.07 15.42 -20.05
CA PHE A 432 -25.35 16.74 -20.62
C PHE A 432 -26.84 17.07 -20.69
N ARG A 433 -27.69 16.33 -19.98
CA ARG A 433 -29.13 16.60 -19.92
C ARG A 433 -29.39 17.99 -19.31
N GLU A 434 -30.45 18.65 -19.76
CA GLU A 434 -30.85 19.95 -19.26
C GLU A 434 -31.04 19.93 -17.73
N GLY A 435 -30.43 20.89 -17.04
CA GLY A 435 -30.40 20.95 -15.57
C GLY A 435 -29.28 20.17 -14.87
N LEU A 436 -28.61 19.21 -15.54
CA LEU A 436 -27.59 18.34 -14.93
C LEU A 436 -26.14 18.79 -15.18
N ARG A 437 -25.89 20.10 -15.28
CA ARG A 437 -24.54 20.68 -15.51
C ARG A 437 -23.50 20.27 -14.45
N MET A 438 -23.95 19.91 -13.25
CA MET A 438 -23.10 19.45 -12.14
C MET A 438 -22.72 17.97 -12.23
N ASN A 439 -23.19 17.26 -13.25
CA ASN A 439 -22.94 15.83 -13.51
C ASN A 439 -22.06 15.65 -14.77
N ASP A 440 -21.17 16.61 -15.02
CA ASP A 440 -20.30 16.71 -16.19
C ASP A 440 -18.86 16.98 -15.72
N ALA A 441 -18.09 15.91 -15.46
CA ALA A 441 -16.69 16.01 -15.06
C ALA A 441 -15.76 16.38 -16.23
N LEU A 442 -16.23 16.29 -17.48
CA LEU A 442 -15.51 16.83 -18.62
C LEU A 442 -15.44 18.36 -18.57
N ARG A 443 -16.42 19.01 -17.95
CA ARG A 443 -16.43 20.46 -17.70
C ARG A 443 -15.39 20.92 -16.67
N THR A 444 -14.97 20.05 -15.75
CA THR A 444 -14.03 20.34 -14.66
C THR A 444 -12.73 19.57 -14.86
N SER A 445 -12.61 18.32 -14.41
CA SER A 445 -11.39 17.48 -14.50
C SER A 445 -10.82 17.43 -15.91
N GLY A 446 -11.68 17.20 -16.90
CA GLY A 446 -11.29 17.11 -18.31
C GLY A 446 -11.12 18.45 -19.04
N ASN A 447 -11.43 19.57 -18.41
CA ASN A 447 -11.33 20.90 -19.03
C ASN A 447 -9.98 21.54 -18.72
N THR A 448 -9.22 21.87 -19.75
CA THR A 448 -7.91 22.53 -19.60
C THR A 448 -8.02 23.99 -19.12
N SER A 449 -9.22 24.58 -19.15
CA SER A 449 -9.49 25.95 -18.69
C SER A 449 -10.11 26.07 -17.29
N ASP A 450 -10.48 24.96 -16.63
CA ASP A 450 -10.98 24.93 -15.24
C ASP A 450 -9.85 24.55 -14.27
N LEU A 451 -9.95 24.96 -13.00
CA LEU A 451 -8.97 24.65 -11.95
C LEU A 451 -9.38 23.49 -11.04
N ARG A 452 -10.61 22.98 -11.17
CA ARG A 452 -11.14 21.83 -10.42
C ARG A 452 -10.77 20.50 -11.06
N GLY A 453 -10.57 19.45 -10.26
CA GLY A 453 -10.11 18.14 -10.72
C GLY A 453 -8.71 18.23 -11.31
N LYS A 454 -7.80 18.87 -10.56
CA LYS A 454 -6.38 19.15 -10.90
C LYS A 454 -5.47 18.95 -9.70
N ILE A 455 -4.19 18.72 -9.98
CA ILE A 455 -3.08 19.17 -9.11
C ILE A 455 -2.54 20.46 -9.70
N LEU A 456 -2.58 21.56 -8.95
CA LEU A 456 -2.00 22.85 -9.35
C LEU A 456 -0.60 23.01 -8.77
N ARG A 457 0.25 23.81 -9.44
CA ARG A 457 1.58 24.20 -8.94
C ARG A 457 1.81 25.68 -9.21
N ILE A 458 1.96 26.47 -8.16
CA ILE A 458 2.17 27.93 -8.21
C ILE A 458 3.33 28.35 -7.30
N LYS A 459 3.78 29.60 -7.39
CA LYS A 459 4.71 30.19 -6.42
C LYS A 459 4.10 31.44 -5.79
N PRO A 460 3.57 31.37 -4.55
CA PRO A 460 3.02 32.54 -3.86
C PRO A 460 4.05 33.68 -3.75
N LEU A 461 3.57 34.92 -3.83
CA LEU A 461 4.42 36.12 -3.77
C LEU A 461 4.26 36.88 -2.44
N PRO A 462 5.31 37.53 -1.91
CA PRO A 462 5.26 38.35 -0.69
C PRO A 462 4.14 39.40 -0.68
N GLU A 463 3.90 40.05 -1.80
CA GLU A 463 2.87 41.07 -2.03
C GLU A 463 1.45 40.52 -2.21
N GLY A 464 1.29 39.19 -2.33
CA GLY A 464 0.05 38.51 -2.69
C GLY A 464 -0.01 38.08 -4.15
N GLY A 465 -0.99 37.23 -4.48
CA GLY A 465 -0.99 36.52 -5.76
C GLY A 465 0.17 35.51 -5.87
N TYR A 466 0.52 35.14 -7.10
CA TYR A 466 1.51 34.10 -7.39
C TYR A 466 2.20 34.32 -8.74
N ALA A 467 3.38 33.70 -8.89
CA ALA A 467 4.02 33.45 -10.17
C ALA A 467 3.75 31.99 -10.63
N ILE A 468 3.94 31.74 -11.93
CA ILE A 468 3.86 30.41 -12.54
C ILE A 468 5.26 29.78 -12.61
N PRO A 469 5.51 28.63 -11.96
CA PRO A 469 6.71 27.83 -12.14
C PRO A 469 6.87 27.28 -13.56
N LYS A 470 8.11 27.01 -13.99
CA LYS A 470 8.37 26.31 -15.25
C LYS A 470 8.12 24.80 -15.08
N GLY A 471 7.63 24.16 -16.15
CA GLY A 471 7.38 22.72 -16.16
C GLY A 471 5.99 22.32 -15.66
N ASN A 472 5.03 23.24 -15.66
CA ASN A 472 3.60 22.91 -15.58
C ASN A 472 3.10 22.37 -16.92
N LEU A 473 1.96 21.67 -16.91
CA LEU A 473 1.42 20.92 -18.07
C LEU A 473 1.14 21.82 -19.28
N PHE A 474 0.66 23.05 -19.02
CA PHE A 474 0.39 24.04 -20.06
C PHE A 474 1.31 25.24 -19.92
N SER A 475 2.26 25.37 -20.86
CA SER A 475 3.10 26.58 -20.96
C SER A 475 2.42 27.72 -21.74
N ASN A 476 1.33 27.43 -22.45
CA ASN A 476 0.55 28.37 -23.25
C ASN A 476 -0.88 28.48 -22.71
N ALA A 477 -1.25 29.69 -22.26
CA ALA A 477 -2.59 29.95 -21.70
C ALA A 477 -3.76 29.73 -22.68
N ASN A 478 -3.48 29.62 -24.00
CA ASN A 478 -4.49 29.28 -25.02
C ASN A 478 -4.73 27.77 -25.15
N GLU A 479 -3.84 26.93 -24.62
CA GLU A 479 -3.96 25.46 -24.62
C GLU A 479 -4.56 24.96 -23.30
N GLY A 480 -4.20 25.61 -22.19
CA GLY A 480 -4.76 25.35 -20.87
C GLY A 480 -4.24 26.31 -19.80
N ARG A 481 -4.78 26.19 -18.59
CA ARG A 481 -4.42 27.03 -17.44
C ARG A 481 -2.97 26.74 -17.00
N PRO A 482 -2.09 27.76 -16.98
CA PRO A 482 -0.68 27.57 -16.67
C PRO A 482 -0.41 27.15 -15.21
N GLU A 483 -1.41 27.22 -14.34
CA GLU A 483 -1.37 26.71 -12.97
C GLU A 483 -1.41 25.18 -12.88
N ILE A 484 -1.91 24.49 -13.92
CA ILE A 484 -2.12 23.05 -13.92
C ILE A 484 -0.78 22.31 -14.01
N TYR A 485 -0.47 21.51 -12.99
CA TYR A 485 0.64 20.54 -13.03
C TYR A 485 0.15 19.16 -13.48
N ALA A 486 -0.95 18.69 -12.91
CA ALA A 486 -1.68 17.53 -13.43
C ALA A 486 -3.17 17.84 -13.63
N MET A 487 -3.77 17.24 -14.65
CA MET A 487 -5.22 17.31 -14.88
C MET A 487 -5.86 15.93 -14.89
N GLY A 488 -7.20 15.88 -14.90
CA GLY A 488 -7.94 14.61 -14.93
C GLY A 488 -7.86 13.85 -13.62
N THR A 489 -7.94 14.55 -12.48
CA THR A 489 -8.15 13.97 -11.14
C THR A 489 -9.63 14.09 -10.75
N ARG A 490 -10.12 13.25 -9.83
CA ARG A 490 -11.53 13.28 -9.38
C ARG A 490 -11.67 14.02 -8.06
N ASN A 491 -11.16 13.46 -6.98
CA ASN A 491 -11.13 14.02 -5.65
C ASN A 491 -9.75 13.75 -5.03
N ALA A 492 -8.71 14.31 -5.64
CA ALA A 492 -7.38 14.35 -5.06
C ALA A 492 -7.45 14.98 -3.67
N PHE A 493 -7.16 14.23 -2.61
CA PHE A 493 -7.41 14.65 -1.23
C PHE A 493 -6.11 15.09 -0.54
N THR A 494 -5.28 14.16 -0.02
CA THR A 494 -3.92 14.45 0.47
C THR A 494 -2.85 14.34 -0.61
N LEU A 495 -1.76 15.10 -0.47
CA LEU A 495 -0.58 15.04 -1.34
C LEU A 495 0.73 15.29 -0.56
N THR A 496 1.85 14.83 -1.13
CA THR A 496 3.20 15.08 -0.63
C THR A 496 4.20 15.31 -1.78
N TYR A 497 5.30 16.02 -1.50
CA TYR A 497 6.38 16.29 -2.46
C TYR A 497 7.71 15.75 -1.90
N ASP A 498 8.28 14.75 -2.56
CA ASP A 498 9.58 14.20 -2.17
C ASP A 498 10.72 15.05 -2.75
N ALA A 499 11.30 15.90 -1.90
CA ALA A 499 12.39 16.79 -2.29
C ALA A 499 13.67 16.09 -2.79
N LYS A 500 13.83 14.77 -2.57
CA LYS A 500 15.00 13.99 -3.03
C LYS A 500 14.88 13.56 -4.50
N THR A 501 13.67 13.27 -4.97
CA THR A 501 13.38 12.87 -6.37
C THR A 501 12.80 14.00 -7.20
N GLY A 502 12.00 14.87 -6.60
CA GLY A 502 11.15 15.85 -7.29
C GLY A 502 9.73 15.35 -7.56
N ASP A 503 9.40 14.13 -7.13
CA ASP A 503 8.09 13.51 -7.38
C ASP A 503 7.00 14.06 -6.46
N VAL A 504 5.79 14.16 -6.98
CA VAL A 504 4.57 14.40 -6.18
C VAL A 504 3.76 13.11 -6.10
N PHE A 505 3.34 12.75 -4.89
CA PHE A 505 2.40 11.66 -4.66
C PHE A 505 1.08 12.24 -4.13
N TYR A 506 -0.06 11.64 -4.50
CA TYR A 506 -1.36 12.03 -3.97
C TYR A 506 -2.36 10.86 -4.00
N GLY A 507 -3.34 10.90 -3.10
CA GLY A 507 -4.48 9.97 -3.12
C GLY A 507 -5.68 10.58 -3.85
N ASP A 508 -6.32 9.82 -4.73
CA ASP A 508 -7.52 10.22 -5.48
C ASP A 508 -8.68 9.26 -5.19
N VAL A 509 -9.78 9.79 -4.65
CA VAL A 509 -10.97 9.00 -4.33
C VAL A 509 -11.81 8.82 -5.58
N GLY A 510 -12.14 7.57 -5.92
CA GLY A 510 -12.85 7.18 -7.14
C GLY A 510 -14.38 7.29 -7.06
N PRO A 511 -15.08 6.91 -8.15
CA PRO A 511 -16.53 6.89 -8.19
C PRO A 511 -17.11 5.59 -7.56
N ASP A 512 -18.41 5.54 -7.30
CA ASP A 512 -19.01 4.57 -6.37
C ASP A 512 -19.49 3.23 -6.98
N ALA A 513 -19.28 2.97 -8.28
CA ALA A 513 -19.72 1.74 -8.94
C ALA A 513 -19.03 0.51 -8.35
N SER A 514 -19.82 -0.47 -7.87
CA SER A 514 -19.28 -1.67 -7.21
C SER A 514 -18.73 -2.71 -8.19
N ASP A 515 -19.40 -2.88 -9.34
CA ASP A 515 -19.13 -3.94 -10.32
C ASP A 515 -18.92 -3.37 -11.72
N ASP A 516 -18.13 -4.09 -12.53
CA ASP A 516 -17.93 -3.77 -13.94
C ASP A 516 -19.25 -3.95 -14.71
N ASN A 517 -19.51 -3.08 -15.68
CA ASN A 517 -20.75 -3.12 -16.46
C ASN A 517 -20.44 -2.99 -17.96
N PRO A 518 -20.72 -4.02 -18.79
CA PRO A 518 -20.45 -4.01 -20.24
C PRO A 518 -21.07 -2.84 -21.02
N THR A 519 -22.05 -2.13 -20.45
CA THR A 519 -22.72 -0.98 -21.08
C THR A 519 -22.23 0.38 -20.58
N ARG A 520 -21.47 0.43 -19.48
CA ARG A 520 -20.98 1.66 -18.82
C ARG A 520 -19.45 1.73 -18.72
N GLY A 521 -18.77 0.60 -18.55
CA GLY A 521 -17.33 0.53 -18.33
C GLY A 521 -16.96 -0.11 -16.98
N PRO A 522 -15.76 0.17 -16.47
CA PRO A 522 -15.25 -0.44 -15.24
C PRO A 522 -16.01 0.01 -13.98
N ARG A 523 -15.92 -0.81 -12.93
CA ARG A 523 -16.19 -0.42 -11.54
C ARG A 523 -15.32 0.76 -11.11
N GLY A 524 -15.65 1.37 -9.99
CA GLY A 524 -14.82 2.40 -9.40
C GLY A 524 -13.47 1.86 -8.94
N TYR A 525 -12.41 2.66 -9.09
CA TYR A 525 -11.10 2.44 -8.45
C TYR A 525 -10.71 3.69 -7.67
N ASP A 526 -10.16 3.49 -6.48
CA ASP A 526 -9.44 4.50 -5.70
C ASP A 526 -7.95 4.36 -6.05
N GLU A 527 -7.23 5.48 -6.08
CA GLU A 527 -5.91 5.54 -6.72
C GLU A 527 -4.87 6.23 -5.83
N ILE A 528 -3.70 5.63 -5.70
CA ILE A 528 -2.48 6.33 -5.28
C ILE A 528 -1.70 6.67 -6.54
N ASN A 529 -1.39 7.95 -6.72
CA ASN A 529 -0.81 8.49 -7.92
C ASN A 529 0.63 8.99 -7.69
N ARG A 530 1.48 8.90 -8.72
CA ARG A 530 2.86 9.41 -8.74
C ARG A 530 3.08 10.28 -9.97
N LEU A 531 3.57 11.50 -9.74
CA LEU A 531 3.88 12.49 -10.77
C LEU A 531 5.38 12.77 -10.78
N THR A 532 6.12 12.11 -11.67
CA THR A 532 7.54 12.41 -11.95
C THR A 532 7.73 13.62 -12.87
N GLY A 533 6.62 14.28 -13.21
CA GLY A 533 6.49 15.39 -14.15
C GLY A 533 5.01 15.80 -14.29
N PRO A 534 4.69 16.82 -15.09
CA PRO A 534 3.30 17.19 -15.36
C PRO A 534 2.60 16.13 -16.21
N ALA A 535 1.36 15.77 -15.87
CA ALA A 535 0.65 14.63 -16.48
C ALA A 535 -0.87 14.86 -16.64
N HIS A 536 -1.52 13.97 -17.39
CA HIS A 536 -2.98 13.84 -17.42
C HIS A 536 -3.36 12.47 -16.86
N MET A 537 -4.22 12.44 -15.84
CA MET A 537 -4.52 11.25 -15.04
C MET A 537 -5.87 10.61 -15.43
N GLY A 538 -6.45 11.05 -16.54
CA GLY A 538 -7.45 10.29 -17.28
C GLY A 538 -8.91 10.41 -16.83
N TRP A 539 -9.22 10.84 -15.61
CA TRP A 539 -10.61 11.07 -15.19
C TRP A 539 -11.24 12.24 -15.98
N PRO A 540 -12.49 12.12 -16.49
CA PRO A 540 -13.47 11.05 -16.32
C PRO A 540 -13.60 10.07 -17.51
N TRP A 541 -12.56 9.95 -18.34
CA TRP A 541 -12.57 9.05 -19.50
C TRP A 541 -12.13 7.63 -19.15
N VAL A 542 -11.16 7.51 -18.24
CA VAL A 542 -10.61 6.25 -17.73
C VAL A 542 -10.50 6.28 -16.21
N ILE A 543 -10.22 5.13 -15.59
CA ILE A 543 -9.96 4.94 -14.16
C ILE A 543 -9.07 3.69 -13.97
N GLY A 544 -8.38 3.56 -12.83
CA GLY A 544 -7.46 2.44 -12.58
C GLY A 544 -6.32 2.45 -13.60
N ASP A 545 -5.87 1.28 -14.07
CA ASP A 545 -4.85 1.18 -15.13
C ASP A 545 -5.41 1.55 -16.52
N ASN A 546 -5.82 2.81 -16.66
CA ASN A 546 -6.44 3.39 -17.84
C ASN A 546 -7.65 2.61 -18.39
N TYR A 547 -8.40 1.90 -17.54
CA TYR A 547 -9.58 1.15 -17.94
C TYR A 547 -10.65 2.12 -18.49
N PRO A 548 -11.08 1.99 -19.76
CA PRO A 548 -11.90 3.00 -20.38
C PRO A 548 -13.38 2.84 -20.08
N TYR A 549 -14.04 3.95 -19.75
CA TYR A 549 -15.49 3.99 -19.71
C TYR A 549 -16.10 3.88 -21.12
N VAL A 550 -17.34 3.39 -21.16
CA VAL A 550 -18.13 3.31 -22.39
C VAL A 550 -19.01 4.56 -22.49
N LYS A 551 -18.96 5.25 -23.63
CA LYS A 551 -19.82 6.41 -23.91
C LYS A 551 -21.29 6.01 -23.81
N TYR A 552 -22.03 6.74 -22.98
CA TYR A 552 -23.42 6.45 -22.64
C TYR A 552 -24.34 7.61 -23.04
N ASP A 553 -25.44 7.29 -23.73
CA ASP A 553 -26.49 8.25 -24.05
C ASP A 553 -27.49 8.30 -22.89
N PHE A 554 -27.34 9.31 -22.03
CA PHE A 554 -28.20 9.52 -20.85
C PHE A 554 -29.65 9.93 -21.21
N VAL A 555 -29.90 10.41 -22.44
CA VAL A 555 -31.26 10.75 -22.91
C VAL A 555 -31.98 9.49 -23.36
N ALA A 556 -31.35 8.70 -24.23
CA ALA A 556 -31.92 7.43 -24.70
C ALA A 556 -31.72 6.26 -23.71
N LYS A 557 -30.98 6.47 -22.62
CA LYS A 557 -30.63 5.49 -21.57
C LYS A 557 -30.04 4.21 -22.15
N ARG A 558 -29.00 4.35 -22.97
CA ARG A 558 -28.32 3.22 -23.61
C ARG A 558 -26.84 3.50 -23.81
N SER A 559 -26.05 2.42 -23.82
CA SER A 559 -24.67 2.48 -24.31
C SER A 559 -24.64 2.81 -25.80
N THR A 560 -23.58 3.50 -26.22
CA THR A 560 -23.24 3.66 -27.65
C THR A 560 -22.41 2.48 -28.17
N GLY A 561 -21.78 1.71 -27.27
CA GLY A 561 -20.77 0.70 -27.62
C GLY A 561 -19.36 1.27 -27.89
N GLU A 562 -19.18 2.59 -27.89
CA GLU A 562 -17.88 3.23 -28.07
C GLU A 562 -17.17 3.42 -26.72
N VAL A 563 -15.96 2.88 -26.57
CA VAL A 563 -15.07 3.19 -25.43
C VAL A 563 -14.28 4.49 -25.67
N PHE A 564 -13.73 5.06 -24.61
CA PHE A 564 -12.70 6.10 -24.72
C PHE A 564 -11.33 5.50 -25.06
N ASP A 565 -10.52 6.23 -25.83
CA ASP A 565 -9.13 5.86 -26.13
C ASP A 565 -8.19 6.68 -25.23
N PRO A 566 -7.49 6.07 -24.24
CA PRO A 566 -6.58 6.79 -23.34
C PRO A 566 -5.46 7.54 -24.07
N GLN A 567 -5.12 7.17 -25.31
CA GLN A 567 -4.10 7.84 -26.11
C GLN A 567 -4.66 9.00 -26.96
N ASN A 568 -5.98 9.09 -27.15
CA ASN A 568 -6.64 10.13 -27.96
C ASN A 568 -7.88 10.71 -27.29
N LEU A 569 -7.70 11.22 -26.08
CA LEU A 569 -8.78 11.79 -25.27
C LEU A 569 -9.31 13.11 -25.85
N ILE A 570 -10.64 13.15 -26.00
CA ILE A 570 -11.39 14.29 -26.54
C ILE A 570 -12.40 14.77 -25.50
N ASN A 571 -12.35 16.06 -25.19
CA ASN A 571 -13.37 16.74 -24.40
C ASN A 571 -14.46 17.31 -25.34
N TYR A 572 -15.58 16.61 -25.37
CA TYR A 572 -16.77 16.91 -26.17
C TYR A 572 -17.92 17.49 -25.35
N SER A 573 -17.70 17.86 -24.08
CA SER A 573 -18.72 18.52 -23.26
C SER A 573 -19.17 19.84 -23.91
N PRO A 574 -20.49 20.14 -23.93
CA PRO A 574 -21.00 21.44 -24.37
C PRO A 574 -20.59 22.58 -23.42
N ASN A 575 -20.12 22.24 -22.21
CA ASN A 575 -19.62 23.19 -21.22
C ASN A 575 -18.09 23.34 -21.23
N ASN A 576 -17.37 22.65 -22.14
CA ASN A 576 -15.92 22.79 -22.27
C ASN A 576 -15.54 24.19 -22.77
N THR A 577 -14.66 24.87 -22.03
CA THR A 577 -14.13 26.20 -22.34
C THR A 577 -12.67 26.18 -22.79
N GLY A 578 -11.98 25.05 -22.64
CA GLY A 578 -10.58 24.86 -23.00
C GLY A 578 -10.36 24.04 -24.27
N ALA A 579 -9.25 23.32 -24.31
CA ALA A 579 -8.88 22.50 -25.46
C ALA A 579 -9.85 21.32 -25.66
N LYS A 580 -10.12 20.98 -26.93
CA LYS A 580 -10.93 19.80 -27.28
C LYS A 580 -10.14 18.49 -27.29
N LYS A 581 -8.88 18.51 -27.75
CA LYS A 581 -7.97 17.38 -27.59
C LYS A 581 -7.08 17.67 -26.39
N VAL A 582 -6.98 16.70 -25.48
CA VAL A 582 -6.14 16.78 -24.28
C VAL A 582 -4.99 15.78 -24.38
N PRO A 583 -3.97 15.83 -23.50
CA PRO A 583 -2.89 14.84 -23.49
C PRO A 583 -3.41 13.41 -23.28
N ALA A 584 -2.59 12.41 -23.62
CA ALA A 584 -2.87 11.01 -23.28
C ALA A 584 -2.89 10.81 -21.76
N ALA A 585 -3.68 9.84 -21.29
CA ALA A 585 -3.72 9.48 -19.86
C ALA A 585 -2.47 8.70 -19.43
N GLN A 586 -2.05 8.93 -18.19
CA GLN A 586 -1.04 8.18 -17.45
C GLN A 586 -1.74 7.29 -16.42
N ALA A 587 -1.25 6.07 -16.24
CA ALA A 587 -1.72 5.18 -15.17
C ALA A 587 -1.36 5.72 -13.76
N PRO A 588 -2.17 5.38 -12.74
CA PRO A 588 -1.82 5.53 -11.33
C PRO A 588 -0.71 4.57 -10.91
N LEU A 589 -0.15 4.78 -9.72
CA LEU A 589 0.89 3.90 -9.15
C LEU A 589 0.27 2.65 -8.51
N ILE A 590 -0.87 2.81 -7.82
CA ILE A 590 -1.67 1.74 -7.20
C ILE A 590 -3.14 2.06 -7.44
N TRP A 591 -3.95 1.06 -7.78
CA TRP A 591 -5.41 1.21 -7.91
C TRP A 591 -6.15 0.05 -7.25
N TYR A 592 -7.29 0.32 -6.60
CA TYR A 592 -8.08 -0.73 -5.95
C TYR A 592 -9.60 -0.48 -5.89
N PRO A 593 -10.43 -1.54 -6.06
CA PRO A 593 -11.89 -1.45 -5.97
C PRO A 593 -12.38 -1.57 -4.51
N TYR A 594 -13.70 -1.63 -4.31
CA TYR A 594 -14.29 -2.02 -3.01
C TYR A 594 -13.94 -3.47 -2.64
N GLY A 595 -13.91 -4.37 -3.63
CA GLY A 595 -13.41 -5.75 -3.45
C GLY A 595 -11.89 -5.81 -3.31
N ASN A 596 -11.34 -7.03 -3.28
CA ASN A 596 -9.90 -7.23 -3.34
C ASN A 596 -9.36 -6.75 -4.71
N SER A 597 -8.18 -6.12 -4.70
CA SER A 597 -7.43 -5.85 -5.94
C SER A 597 -6.66 -7.11 -6.33
N GLU A 598 -6.72 -7.51 -7.59
CA GLU A 598 -5.92 -8.63 -8.12
C GLU A 598 -4.42 -8.25 -8.20
N GLN A 599 -4.13 -6.99 -8.52
CA GLN A 599 -2.76 -6.48 -8.69
C GLN A 599 -2.10 -6.04 -7.37
N PHE A 600 -2.91 -5.58 -6.41
CA PHE A 600 -2.44 -5.05 -5.11
C PHE A 600 -3.26 -5.61 -3.95
N PRO A 601 -3.34 -6.94 -3.78
CA PRO A 601 -4.22 -7.56 -2.80
C PRO A 601 -3.91 -7.13 -1.35
N GLU A 602 -2.69 -6.67 -1.07
CA GLU A 602 -2.28 -6.15 0.24
C GLU A 602 -3.08 -4.92 0.68
N VAL A 603 -3.77 -4.19 -0.21
CA VAL A 603 -4.66 -3.07 0.17
C VAL A 603 -5.99 -3.54 0.77
N GLY A 604 -6.31 -4.83 0.62
CA GLY A 604 -7.53 -5.50 1.11
C GLY A 604 -8.80 -5.10 0.37
N SER A 605 -9.93 -5.29 1.05
CA SER A 605 -11.29 -4.91 0.60
C SER A 605 -12.05 -4.12 1.67
N GLY A 606 -13.21 -3.57 1.31
CA GLY A 606 -14.09 -2.77 2.16
C GLY A 606 -14.40 -1.41 1.53
N GLY A 607 -15.03 -0.52 2.32
CA GLY A 607 -15.15 0.90 1.97
C GLY A 607 -13.80 1.52 1.61
N ARG A 608 -13.77 2.66 0.92
CA ARG A 608 -12.52 3.18 0.34
C ARG A 608 -12.44 4.69 0.31
N THR A 609 -11.23 5.18 0.59
CA THR A 609 -10.75 6.56 0.45
C THR A 609 -9.21 6.49 0.41
N ALA A 610 -8.62 6.47 -0.78
CA ALA A 610 -7.16 6.47 -0.95
C ALA A 610 -6.53 7.81 -0.52
N LEU A 611 -5.57 7.74 0.40
CA LEU A 611 -4.80 8.89 0.89
C LEU A 611 -3.28 8.57 0.87
N VAL A 612 -2.46 9.61 0.71
CA VAL A 612 -1.02 9.53 1.00
C VAL A 612 -0.69 10.23 2.31
N ALA A 613 0.37 9.77 2.96
CA ALA A 613 1.12 10.54 3.94
C ALA A 613 2.33 11.16 3.24
N ASP A 614 3.54 10.82 3.69
CA ASP A 614 4.80 11.32 3.14
C ASP A 614 5.71 10.20 2.61
N VAL A 615 6.70 10.56 1.79
CA VAL A 615 7.87 9.70 1.55
C VAL A 615 8.85 9.88 2.70
N TYR A 616 9.13 8.82 3.45
CA TYR A 616 10.03 8.90 4.58
C TYR A 616 11.48 9.10 4.14
N ARG A 617 12.15 10.12 4.67
CA ARG A 617 13.55 10.44 4.38
C ARG A 617 14.37 10.50 5.67
N ALA A 618 15.06 9.42 5.99
CA ALA A 618 15.71 9.23 7.29
C ALA A 618 16.81 10.26 7.57
N ASP A 619 17.44 10.80 6.52
CA ASP A 619 18.47 11.84 6.59
C ASP A 619 17.93 13.24 6.96
N GLN A 620 16.61 13.44 6.94
CA GLN A 620 15.96 14.70 7.33
C GLN A 620 15.67 14.80 8.84
N PHE A 621 15.78 13.71 9.60
CA PHE A 621 15.30 13.62 10.97
C PHE A 621 16.41 13.32 12.00
N PRO A 622 16.26 13.71 13.28
CA PRO A 622 17.25 13.41 14.32
C PRO A 622 17.41 11.90 14.57
N ALA A 623 18.65 11.41 14.50
CA ALA A 623 18.96 9.98 14.67
C ALA A 623 18.51 9.35 16.01
N ALA A 624 18.19 10.15 17.02
CA ALA A 624 17.72 9.69 18.33
C ALA A 624 16.21 9.45 18.43
N THR A 625 15.41 9.95 17.48
CA THR A 625 13.93 9.91 17.53
C THR A 625 13.26 9.40 16.25
N ARG A 626 14.00 9.41 15.13
CA ARG A 626 13.52 8.97 13.82
C ARG A 626 13.24 7.46 13.75
N LEU A 627 12.34 7.04 12.86
CA LEU A 627 12.15 5.63 12.49
C LEU A 627 13.44 5.00 11.89
N PRO A 628 13.55 3.65 11.84
CA PRO A 628 14.71 2.97 11.25
C PRO A 628 14.96 3.30 9.78
N GLU A 629 16.22 3.19 9.35
CA GLU A 629 16.66 3.34 7.95
C GLU A 629 15.92 2.40 6.97
N TYR A 630 15.32 1.31 7.47
CA TYR A 630 14.48 0.39 6.70
C TYR A 630 13.32 1.09 5.96
N TYR A 631 12.90 2.26 6.44
CA TYR A 631 11.85 3.04 5.82
C TYR A 631 12.37 4.12 4.84
N ASP A 632 13.68 4.36 4.70
CA ASP A 632 14.18 5.45 3.82
C ASP A 632 13.75 5.24 2.37
N GLY A 633 13.13 6.28 1.81
CA GLY A 633 12.61 6.30 0.45
C GLY A 633 11.32 5.51 0.21
N LYS A 634 10.69 4.99 1.25
CA LYS A 634 9.37 4.38 1.14
C LYS A 634 8.25 5.41 1.27
N LEU A 635 7.19 5.24 0.48
CA LEU A 635 5.98 6.06 0.57
C LEU A 635 5.05 5.49 1.64
N PHE A 636 4.54 6.34 2.52
CA PHE A 636 3.48 5.98 3.46
C PHE A 636 2.13 6.34 2.85
N ILE A 637 1.19 5.40 2.88
CA ILE A 637 -0.18 5.52 2.38
C ILE A 637 -1.18 5.25 3.50
N VAL A 638 -2.33 5.90 3.43
CA VAL A 638 -3.36 5.91 4.48
C VAL A 638 -4.70 5.56 3.86
N GLU A 639 -5.55 4.88 4.62
CA GLU A 639 -6.89 4.50 4.21
C GLU A 639 -7.90 4.89 5.27
N PHE A 640 -8.68 5.92 4.95
CA PHE A 640 -9.64 6.49 5.88
C PHE A 640 -10.78 5.52 6.19
N MET A 641 -11.33 4.82 5.20
CA MET A 641 -12.49 3.92 5.40
C MET A 641 -12.10 2.56 5.98
N ARG A 642 -10.89 2.08 5.66
CA ARG A 642 -10.34 0.77 6.09
C ARG A 642 -9.45 0.87 7.34
N ASN A 643 -9.26 2.07 7.89
CA ASN A 643 -8.58 2.35 9.16
C ASN A 643 -7.15 1.80 9.23
N TRP A 644 -6.34 1.98 8.17
CA TRP A 644 -4.94 1.53 8.17
C TRP A 644 -3.94 2.57 7.66
N VAL A 645 -2.68 2.37 8.05
CA VAL A 645 -1.50 2.98 7.44
C VAL A 645 -0.66 1.84 6.86
N LYS A 646 -0.16 1.99 5.64
CA LYS A 646 0.70 1.02 4.95
C LYS A 646 1.91 1.71 4.34
N VAL A 647 2.96 0.94 4.10
CA VAL A 647 4.22 1.40 3.52
C VAL A 647 4.42 0.74 2.16
N VAL A 648 4.70 1.55 1.15
CA VAL A 648 5.03 1.11 -0.21
C VAL A 648 6.54 1.12 -0.39
N THR A 649 7.12 -0.04 -0.68
CA THR A 649 8.52 -0.21 -1.06
C THR A 649 8.64 -0.22 -2.57
N PHE A 650 9.58 0.54 -3.13
CA PHE A 650 9.87 0.57 -4.56
C PHE A 650 10.97 -0.42 -4.96
N ASP A 651 10.95 -0.86 -6.21
CA ASP A 651 12.06 -1.58 -6.85
C ASP A 651 13.08 -0.64 -7.52
N GLU A 652 14.10 -1.21 -8.15
CA GLU A 652 15.15 -0.48 -8.88
C GLU A 652 14.62 0.30 -10.11
N ASN A 653 13.47 -0.10 -10.64
CA ASN A 653 12.78 0.51 -11.78
C ASN A 653 11.71 1.53 -11.33
N ASN A 654 11.62 1.85 -10.04
CA ASN A 654 10.60 2.71 -9.42
C ASN A 654 9.16 2.13 -9.40
N GLY A 655 8.99 0.84 -9.69
CA GLY A 655 7.73 0.10 -9.55
C GLY A 655 7.41 -0.29 -8.10
N VAL A 656 6.19 -0.72 -7.83
CA VAL A 656 5.76 -1.19 -6.49
C VAL A 656 6.27 -2.60 -6.26
N ARG A 657 7.12 -2.79 -5.24
CA ARG A 657 7.73 -4.08 -4.88
C ARG A 657 7.00 -4.81 -3.76
N LYS A 658 6.56 -4.07 -2.74
CA LYS A 658 5.93 -4.57 -1.52
C LYS A 658 5.03 -3.50 -0.94
N ILE A 659 3.82 -3.87 -0.53
CA ILE A 659 2.98 -3.06 0.35
C ILE A 659 2.87 -3.77 1.70
N GLU A 660 3.23 -3.10 2.81
CA GLU A 660 3.26 -3.71 4.15
C GLU A 660 2.49 -2.86 5.19
N PRO A 661 1.80 -3.45 6.17
CA PRO A 661 1.18 -2.71 7.27
C PRO A 661 2.19 -1.91 8.11
N PHE A 662 1.85 -0.66 8.44
CA PHE A 662 2.59 0.13 9.42
C PHE A 662 1.86 0.16 10.75
N ALA A 663 2.50 -0.38 11.79
CA ALA A 663 1.94 -0.50 13.14
C ALA A 663 0.50 -1.09 13.17
N PRO A 664 0.26 -2.30 12.59
CA PRO A 664 -1.06 -2.93 12.51
C PRO A 664 -1.72 -3.21 13.86
N GLN A 665 -0.95 -3.23 14.96
CA GLN A 665 -1.47 -3.29 16.33
C GLN A 665 -2.19 -2.02 16.79
N ILE A 666 -2.08 -0.91 16.04
CA ILE A 666 -2.78 0.34 16.31
C ILE A 666 -4.14 0.33 15.62
N SER A 667 -5.22 0.39 16.39
CA SER A 667 -6.56 0.67 15.87
C SER A 667 -6.74 2.17 15.62
N TYR A 668 -6.83 2.57 14.35
CA TYR A 668 -7.16 3.94 13.93
C TYR A 668 -8.69 4.16 13.87
N VAL A 669 -9.14 5.41 13.95
CA VAL A 669 -10.55 5.79 13.74
C VAL A 669 -10.65 6.85 12.64
N LEU A 670 -10.87 6.39 11.41
CA LEU A 670 -10.99 7.20 10.20
C LEU A 670 -9.81 8.18 10.01
N PRO A 671 -8.58 7.65 9.79
CA PRO A 671 -7.38 8.47 9.62
C PRO A 671 -7.49 9.29 8.32
N ILE A 672 -7.44 10.63 8.43
CA ILE A 672 -7.81 11.58 7.36
C ILE A 672 -6.63 12.41 6.82
N ASP A 673 -5.56 12.56 7.61
CA ASP A 673 -4.29 13.16 7.21
C ASP A 673 -3.16 12.51 8.03
N ALA A 674 -1.95 12.42 7.50
CA ALA A 674 -0.78 11.93 8.22
C ALA A 674 0.52 12.45 7.63
N ARG A 675 1.48 12.82 8.49
CA ARG A 675 2.76 13.44 8.07
C ARG A 675 3.90 13.08 9.03
N PHE A 676 5.14 13.14 8.55
CA PHE A 676 6.30 13.03 9.45
C PHE A 676 6.59 14.34 10.16
N GLY A 677 6.65 14.30 11.49
CA GLY A 677 7.08 15.44 12.30
C GLY A 677 8.57 15.71 12.18
N PRO A 678 9.06 16.91 12.58
CA PRO A 678 10.48 17.25 12.54
C PRO A 678 11.35 16.42 13.51
N ASP A 679 10.74 15.57 14.33
CA ASP A 679 11.38 14.55 15.15
C ASP A 679 11.55 13.19 14.44
N GLY A 680 10.93 13.02 13.26
CA GLY A 680 10.91 11.77 12.49
C GLY A 680 9.90 10.73 12.95
N ALA A 681 8.92 11.11 13.77
CA ALA A 681 7.76 10.29 14.12
C ALA A 681 6.63 10.49 13.10
N LEU A 682 5.79 9.46 12.86
CA LEU A 682 4.59 9.62 12.04
C LEU A 682 3.46 10.18 12.90
N TYR A 683 2.87 11.29 12.48
CA TYR A 683 1.68 11.85 13.09
C TYR A 683 0.48 11.49 12.24
N VAL A 684 -0.63 11.10 12.86
CA VAL A 684 -1.87 10.66 12.19
C VAL A 684 -3.04 11.41 12.80
N LEU A 685 -3.80 12.08 11.94
CA LEU A 685 -5.01 12.80 12.29
C LEU A 685 -6.23 11.93 12.00
N GLU A 686 -7.13 11.81 12.96
CA GLU A 686 -8.26 10.89 12.96
C GLU A 686 -9.57 11.68 13.07
N TYR A 687 -10.49 11.47 12.13
CA TYR A 687 -11.74 12.23 12.00
C TYR A 687 -12.79 11.86 13.07
N GLY A 688 -12.64 10.69 13.71
CA GLY A 688 -13.57 10.17 14.73
C GLY A 688 -14.81 9.51 14.13
N SER A 689 -15.56 8.77 14.96
CA SER A 689 -16.53 7.77 14.45
C SER A 689 -17.86 8.32 13.92
N ALA A 690 -18.17 9.61 14.12
CA ALA A 690 -19.45 10.17 13.67
C ALA A 690 -19.29 11.40 12.75
N TRP A 691 -20.06 11.39 11.67
CA TRP A 691 -19.96 12.36 10.59
C TRP A 691 -20.51 13.75 10.94
N PHE A 692 -19.78 14.79 10.53
CA PHE A 692 -20.18 16.19 10.55
C PHE A 692 -20.40 16.81 11.95
N LYS A 693 -19.53 16.48 12.91
CA LYS A 693 -19.60 16.95 14.31
C LYS A 693 -18.30 16.74 15.08
N GLU A 694 -18.26 17.31 16.29
CA GLU A 694 -17.29 16.99 17.34
C GLU A 694 -17.38 15.54 17.81
N ASN A 695 -16.22 14.91 17.97
CA ASN A 695 -16.05 13.49 18.23
C ASN A 695 -15.04 13.30 19.37
N THR A 696 -15.43 12.56 20.41
CA THR A 696 -14.53 12.23 21.54
C THR A 696 -13.36 11.35 21.12
N ASP A 697 -13.47 10.69 19.97
CA ASP A 697 -12.49 9.81 19.33
C ASP A 697 -11.86 10.42 18.06
N ALA A 698 -12.12 11.70 17.76
CA ALA A 698 -11.34 12.45 16.78
C ALA A 698 -10.10 13.03 17.47
N GLN A 699 -8.92 12.73 16.93
CA GLN A 699 -7.67 12.92 17.65
C GLN A 699 -6.46 13.07 16.73
N LEU A 700 -5.40 13.69 17.26
CA LEU A 700 -4.06 13.69 16.67
C LEU A 700 -3.18 12.72 17.47
N SER A 701 -2.72 11.67 16.79
CA SER A 701 -1.83 10.63 17.31
C SER A 701 -0.40 10.84 16.80
N ARG A 702 0.61 10.44 17.59
CA ARG A 702 2.02 10.38 17.22
C ARG A 702 2.54 8.96 17.40
N ILE A 703 3.24 8.43 16.41
CA ILE A 703 3.76 7.06 16.36
C ILE A 703 5.29 7.10 16.32
N THR A 704 5.91 6.55 17.36
CA THR A 704 7.37 6.56 17.55
C THR A 704 7.97 5.16 17.50
N PHE A 705 9.25 5.08 17.12
CA PHE A 705 10.03 3.85 17.22
C PHE A 705 10.80 3.76 18.55
N ASN A 706 10.61 2.66 19.29
CA ASN A 706 11.37 2.33 20.50
C ASN A 706 12.21 1.06 20.25
N PRO A 707 13.54 1.17 20.07
CA PRO A 707 14.38 0.01 19.77
C PRO A 707 14.40 -1.03 20.89
N ASN A 708 14.17 -0.62 22.15
CA ASN A 708 14.30 -1.50 23.32
C ASN A 708 13.20 -2.57 23.40
N ASN A 709 12.06 -2.39 22.73
CA ASN A 709 10.93 -3.33 22.78
C ASN A 709 11.16 -4.63 21.97
N GLN A 710 12.28 -4.74 21.23
CA GLN A 710 12.63 -5.98 20.52
C GLN A 710 12.68 -7.19 21.47
N ALA A 711 13.23 -7.03 22.68
CA ALA A 711 13.29 -8.10 23.67
C ALA A 711 11.89 -8.56 24.15
N ALA A 712 10.89 -7.67 24.13
CA ALA A 712 9.51 -8.02 24.43
C ALA A 712 8.87 -8.86 23.30
N ALA A 713 9.16 -8.54 22.03
CA ALA A 713 8.73 -9.38 20.90
C ALA A 713 9.31 -10.80 20.98
N VAL A 714 10.62 -10.92 21.23
CA VAL A 714 11.31 -12.21 21.37
C VAL A 714 10.75 -13.03 22.54
N THR A 715 10.41 -12.37 23.65
CA THR A 715 9.76 -13.02 24.79
C THR A 715 8.35 -13.50 24.43
N ALA A 716 7.56 -12.68 23.72
CA ALA A 716 6.20 -13.00 23.29
C ALA A 716 6.16 -14.26 22.42
N VAL A 717 6.99 -14.34 21.38
CA VAL A 717 7.11 -15.52 20.48
C VAL A 717 7.44 -16.78 21.27
N GLN A 718 8.34 -16.68 22.26
CA GLN A 718 8.71 -17.82 23.10
C GLN A 718 7.58 -18.25 24.06
N THR A 719 6.74 -17.32 24.53
CA THR A 719 5.59 -17.65 25.38
C THR A 719 4.40 -18.22 24.61
N GLU A 720 4.10 -17.74 23.40
CA GLU A 720 2.99 -18.26 22.59
C GLU A 720 3.28 -19.67 22.07
N ALA A 721 4.51 -19.94 21.62
CA ALA A 721 4.92 -21.30 21.25
C ALA A 721 4.85 -22.30 22.42
N ALA A 722 5.05 -21.83 23.66
CA ALA A 722 4.95 -22.66 24.87
C ALA A 722 3.51 -22.92 25.33
N ALA A 723 2.53 -22.12 24.89
CA ALA A 723 1.11 -22.33 25.22
C ALA A 723 0.52 -23.56 24.50
N GLY A 724 1.09 -23.91 23.35
CA GLY A 724 0.57 -24.93 22.45
C GLY A 724 -0.68 -24.46 21.70
N HIS A 725 -0.82 -24.87 20.44
CA HIS A 725 -2.02 -24.60 19.65
C HIS A 725 -3.21 -25.40 20.20
N GLN A 726 -3.86 -24.91 21.25
CA GLN A 726 -5.31 -25.07 21.32
C GLN A 726 -5.88 -24.36 20.10
N PHE A 727 -6.80 -25.04 19.40
CA PHE A 727 -7.45 -24.54 18.20
C PHE A 727 -7.81 -23.07 18.36
N ALA A 728 -7.50 -22.26 17.34
CA ALA A 728 -7.82 -20.85 17.31
C ALA A 728 -9.31 -20.68 17.65
N ASP A 729 -9.57 -20.19 18.86
CA ASP A 729 -10.92 -20.06 19.36
C ASP A 729 -11.64 -19.03 18.49
N VAL A 730 -12.88 -19.33 18.11
CA VAL A 730 -13.70 -18.53 17.18
C VAL A 730 -13.80 -17.01 17.53
N PRO A 731 -13.62 -16.54 18.79
CA PRO A 731 -13.73 -15.12 19.13
C PRO A 731 -12.87 -14.11 18.36
N HIS A 732 -11.73 -14.46 17.73
CA HIS A 732 -10.83 -13.47 17.10
C HIS A 732 -11.21 -13.09 15.66
N ALA A 733 -11.47 -14.07 14.78
CA ALA A 733 -11.69 -13.82 13.35
C ALA A 733 -12.91 -12.91 13.09
N GLY A 734 -14.03 -13.21 13.74
CA GLY A 734 -15.23 -12.37 13.62
C GLY A 734 -15.11 -11.02 14.32
N GLU A 735 -14.18 -10.84 15.27
CA GLU A 735 -13.92 -9.54 15.87
C GLU A 735 -13.13 -8.63 14.92
N ALA A 736 -12.13 -9.20 14.24
CA ALA A 736 -11.40 -8.53 13.17
C ALA A 736 -12.35 -8.15 12.03
N LEU A 737 -13.21 -9.07 11.57
CA LEU A 737 -14.24 -8.77 10.58
C LEU A 737 -15.19 -7.65 11.03
N ALA A 738 -15.63 -7.64 12.30
CA ALA A 738 -16.53 -6.61 12.82
C ALA A 738 -15.87 -5.22 12.90
N LYS A 739 -14.56 -5.16 13.20
CA LYS A 739 -13.77 -3.92 13.19
C LYS A 739 -13.51 -3.44 11.76
N ASN A 740 -12.95 -4.30 10.91
CA ASN A 740 -12.51 -3.96 9.55
C ASN A 740 -13.67 -3.55 8.63
N ASN A 741 -14.88 -4.05 8.90
CA ASN A 741 -16.10 -3.68 8.15
C ASN A 741 -16.92 -2.58 8.84
N GLY A 742 -16.39 -1.90 9.85
CA GLY A 742 -17.07 -0.77 10.49
C GLY A 742 -18.34 -1.12 11.28
N CYS A 743 -18.62 -2.40 11.54
CA CYS A 743 -19.78 -2.81 12.37
C CYS A 743 -19.70 -2.18 13.77
N MET A 744 -18.48 -2.00 14.29
CA MET A 744 -18.21 -1.34 15.58
C MET A 744 -18.66 0.12 15.66
N ALA A 745 -18.84 0.82 14.53
CA ALA A 745 -19.34 2.20 14.52
C ALA A 745 -20.81 2.28 14.95
N CYS A 746 -21.59 1.22 14.71
CA CYS A 746 -23.01 1.16 15.07
C CYS A 746 -23.30 0.24 16.26
N HIS A 747 -22.45 -0.77 16.50
CA HIS A 747 -22.65 -1.79 17.54
C HIS A 747 -21.48 -1.81 18.52
N LYS A 748 -21.75 -1.54 19.81
CA LYS A 748 -20.79 -1.78 20.90
C LYS A 748 -21.00 -3.17 21.50
N LEU A 749 -20.04 -3.65 22.29
CA LEU A 749 -20.12 -4.97 22.92
C LEU A 749 -21.29 -5.09 23.92
N ASP A 750 -21.46 -4.11 24.80
CA ASP A 750 -22.31 -4.19 26.00
C ASP A 750 -23.38 -3.08 26.12
N SER A 751 -23.30 -2.05 25.28
CA SER A 751 -24.12 -0.84 25.33
C SER A 751 -24.71 -0.52 23.94
N ALA A 752 -25.92 0.02 23.90
CA ALA A 752 -26.53 0.43 22.64
C ALA A 752 -25.84 1.70 22.10
N SER A 753 -25.82 1.83 20.77
CA SER A 753 -25.36 3.03 20.08
C SER A 753 -26.37 3.37 18.96
N VAL A 754 -25.96 3.44 17.69
CA VAL A 754 -26.89 3.54 16.55
C VAL A 754 -27.70 2.24 16.40
N GLY A 755 -27.04 1.10 16.62
CA GLY A 755 -27.65 -0.22 16.72
C GLY A 755 -27.66 -0.78 18.16
N PRO A 756 -28.28 -1.96 18.37
CA PRO A 756 -28.20 -2.69 19.63
C PRO A 756 -26.76 -3.12 19.95
N ALA A 757 -26.46 -3.34 21.23
CA ALA A 757 -25.20 -3.97 21.63
C ALA A 757 -25.10 -5.41 21.09
N PHE A 758 -23.90 -5.91 20.80
CA PHE A 758 -23.74 -7.33 20.40
C PHE A 758 -24.27 -8.29 21.46
N LYS A 759 -24.04 -8.02 22.77
CA LYS A 759 -24.66 -8.76 23.87
C LYS A 759 -26.19 -8.75 23.86
N GLN A 760 -26.82 -7.68 23.37
CA GLN A 760 -28.29 -7.61 23.23
C GLN A 760 -28.76 -8.46 22.05
N VAL A 761 -28.01 -8.49 20.95
CA VAL A 761 -28.27 -9.36 19.80
C VAL A 761 -28.12 -10.83 20.20
N ALA A 762 -26.98 -11.20 20.80
CA ALA A 762 -26.73 -12.53 21.36
C ALA A 762 -27.87 -12.97 22.30
N ALA A 763 -28.22 -12.15 23.29
CA ALA A 763 -29.28 -12.47 24.24
C ALA A 763 -30.67 -12.64 23.60
N LYS A 764 -30.99 -11.94 22.51
CA LYS A 764 -32.28 -12.05 21.80
C LYS A 764 -32.39 -13.33 20.96
N TYR A 765 -31.29 -13.79 20.38
CA TYR A 765 -31.28 -14.92 19.45
C TYR A 765 -30.68 -16.21 20.03
N LYS A 766 -30.25 -16.19 21.31
CA LYS A 766 -29.62 -17.31 22.02
C LYS A 766 -30.34 -18.66 21.88
N ASP A 767 -31.66 -18.66 21.91
CA ASP A 767 -32.48 -19.87 21.91
C ASP A 767 -33.10 -20.19 20.52
N ASP A 768 -32.71 -19.45 19.46
CA ASP A 768 -33.19 -19.68 18.08
C ASP A 768 -32.20 -20.59 17.31
N PRO A 769 -32.59 -21.82 16.92
CA PRO A 769 -31.71 -22.73 16.16
C PRO A 769 -31.36 -22.23 14.75
N ASN A 770 -32.03 -21.19 14.24
CA ASN A 770 -31.72 -20.57 12.94
C ASN A 770 -30.99 -19.23 13.08
N ALA A 771 -30.55 -18.85 14.29
CA ALA A 771 -29.95 -17.54 14.58
C ALA A 771 -28.79 -17.17 13.64
N VAL A 772 -27.88 -18.11 13.37
CA VAL A 772 -26.74 -17.90 12.45
C VAL A 772 -27.23 -17.57 11.04
N ALA A 773 -28.07 -18.42 10.44
CA ALA A 773 -28.59 -18.21 9.08
C ALA A 773 -29.42 -16.91 8.96
N TYR A 774 -30.21 -16.59 9.98
CA TYR A 774 -30.95 -15.32 10.04
C TYR A 774 -30.01 -14.11 10.10
N LEU A 775 -28.96 -14.17 10.92
CA LEU A 775 -27.98 -13.09 11.04
C LEU A 775 -27.12 -12.95 9.78
N VAL A 776 -26.72 -14.04 9.12
CA VAL A 776 -26.04 -14.03 7.81
C VAL A 776 -26.89 -13.27 6.78
N ASP A 777 -28.17 -13.62 6.65
CA ASP A 777 -29.09 -12.96 5.71
C ASP A 777 -29.32 -11.47 6.07
N LYS A 778 -29.38 -11.17 7.38
CA LYS A 778 -29.52 -9.80 7.87
C LYS A 778 -28.28 -8.95 7.65
N ILE A 779 -27.08 -9.51 7.84
CA ILE A 779 -25.82 -8.84 7.53
C ILE A 779 -25.77 -8.56 6.02
N ALA A 780 -26.05 -9.56 5.18
CA ALA A 780 -26.06 -9.41 3.72
C ALA A 780 -27.02 -8.30 3.23
N LYS A 781 -28.27 -8.29 3.71
CA LYS A 781 -29.34 -7.42 3.19
C LYS A 781 -29.57 -6.13 3.99
N GLY A 782 -28.96 -6.00 5.16
CA GLY A 782 -29.27 -4.93 6.11
C GLY A 782 -30.70 -5.00 6.67
N GLY A 783 -31.17 -3.85 7.17
CA GLY A 783 -32.58 -3.65 7.54
C GLY A 783 -32.81 -2.74 8.75
N GLY A 784 -34.06 -2.35 8.97
CA GLY A 784 -34.50 -1.54 10.11
C GLY A 784 -35.73 -2.12 10.82
N GLY A 785 -36.21 -1.42 11.85
CA GLY A 785 -37.47 -1.74 12.54
C GLY A 785 -37.41 -2.84 13.62
N VAL A 786 -36.41 -3.74 13.58
CA VAL A 786 -36.27 -4.85 14.55
C VAL A 786 -35.80 -4.38 15.94
N TRP A 787 -35.11 -3.24 15.98
CA TRP A 787 -34.46 -2.66 17.18
C TRP A 787 -34.72 -1.16 17.35
N GLY A 788 -35.53 -0.55 16.50
CA GLY A 788 -35.77 0.89 16.45
C GLY A 788 -35.90 1.42 15.01
N PRO A 789 -35.98 2.75 14.83
CA PRO A 789 -36.12 3.38 13.51
C PRO A 789 -34.81 3.43 12.71
N ALA A 790 -33.65 3.20 13.35
CA ALA A 790 -32.37 3.13 12.66
C ALA A 790 -32.29 1.89 11.75
N SER A 791 -31.70 2.06 10.57
CA SER A 791 -31.45 1.02 9.59
C SER A 791 -29.97 0.64 9.55
N MET A 792 -29.67 -0.65 9.63
CA MET A 792 -28.36 -1.20 9.29
C MET A 792 -28.19 -1.26 7.76
N PRO A 793 -27.09 -0.75 7.18
CA PRO A 793 -26.81 -0.89 5.76
C PRO A 793 -26.52 -2.36 5.37
N PRO A 794 -26.65 -2.73 4.09
CA PRO A 794 -26.33 -4.07 3.61
C PRO A 794 -24.82 -4.32 3.50
N PHE A 795 -24.37 -5.46 4.00
CA PHE A 795 -23.01 -5.99 3.84
C PHE A 795 -23.01 -7.10 2.79
N ALA A 796 -23.60 -6.79 1.62
CA ALA A 796 -23.71 -7.71 0.50
C ALA A 796 -22.34 -8.10 -0.09
N TYR A 797 -21.36 -7.20 0.03
CA TYR A 797 -19.99 -7.33 -0.49
C TYR A 797 -19.11 -8.35 0.25
N LEU A 798 -19.47 -8.74 1.48
CA LEU A 798 -18.83 -9.86 2.17
C LEU A 798 -19.26 -11.18 1.53
N ASP A 799 -18.41 -12.20 1.54
CA ASP A 799 -18.83 -13.54 1.16
C ASP A 799 -19.70 -14.20 2.25
N GLU A 800 -20.29 -15.36 1.94
CA GLU A 800 -21.16 -16.06 2.88
C GLU A 800 -20.40 -16.56 4.12
N ALA A 801 -19.15 -17.01 3.94
CA ALA A 801 -18.29 -17.47 5.03
C ALA A 801 -17.98 -16.35 6.04
N SER A 802 -17.54 -15.18 5.57
CA SER A 802 -17.25 -14.01 6.41
C SER A 802 -18.50 -13.52 7.16
N ARG A 803 -19.67 -13.55 6.50
CA ARG A 803 -20.95 -13.24 7.16
C ARG A 803 -21.32 -14.27 8.21
N GLN A 804 -21.01 -15.54 7.99
CA GLN A 804 -21.22 -16.61 8.96
C GLN A 804 -20.30 -16.43 10.18
N THR A 805 -19.00 -16.20 9.96
CA THR A 805 -18.04 -15.90 11.04
C THR A 805 -18.44 -14.66 11.83
N LEU A 806 -18.96 -13.62 11.18
CA LEU A 806 -19.54 -12.45 11.87
C LEU A 806 -20.78 -12.80 12.69
N ALA A 807 -21.72 -13.57 12.14
CA ALA A 807 -22.93 -13.98 12.84
C ALA A 807 -22.62 -14.82 14.09
N GLU A 808 -21.70 -15.77 13.96
CA GLU A 808 -21.20 -16.61 15.06
C GLU A 808 -20.48 -15.76 16.12
N TYR A 809 -19.61 -14.84 15.72
CA TYR A 809 -18.96 -13.88 16.61
C TYR A 809 -19.97 -13.02 17.38
N VAL A 810 -21.04 -12.52 16.73
CA VAL A 810 -22.06 -11.69 17.40
C VAL A 810 -22.84 -12.52 18.43
N LEU A 811 -23.17 -13.78 18.10
CA LEU A 811 -23.87 -14.69 19.02
C LEU A 811 -22.99 -15.17 20.18
N SER A 812 -21.67 -15.06 20.08
CA SER A 812 -20.71 -15.47 21.12
C SER A 812 -20.50 -14.44 22.26
N ARG A 813 -21.25 -13.33 22.31
CA ARG A 813 -20.93 -12.14 23.13
C ARG A 813 -21.73 -12.01 24.43
#